data_AF-A0A520HX08-F1
#
_entry.id   AF-A0A520HX08-F1
#
_cell.length_a   1.000
_cell.length_b   1.000
_cell.length_c   1.000
_cell.angle_alpha   90.00
_cell.angle_beta   90.00
_cell.angle_gamma   90.00
#
_symmetry.space_group_name_H-M   'P 1'
#
loop_
_entity.id
_entity.type
_entity.pdbx_description
1 polymer ?
#
loop_
_entity_poly.entity_id
_entity_poly.type
_entity_poly.pdbx_seq_one_letter_code
_entity_poly.pdbx_strand_id
1 'polypeptide(L)'
;MRARAALLAAASLLATPALAQEGLLFRASADRDLTAEVAGGEATPNFRSGVTVVPDGAIDGAARWADDGYVAWRAPGNVRSARGTLSFFWRARTPVGEAPFNIFRIGFADHSSWDMAFSRIDWNGHGFDAFVTDANLSRVRVSWRMEALPSPTEWHHLAFSWDETVGVRLFVDGREVARKDQRADLDSGLDQFGMAGRVLSPHQVQSRYNFMRGSDLDEIRVYDRMLGGEAVAALASKHEPVVAAGDTRARRAAWLHRYGWDTGAPPLLDAPATRVRKVEFADAKDQKEWMWKGVDGIAETTWPGVYNRSALPGRRDYFELPDWNTYVEGGRAYDLTLPPGERFNQVEVRGAAYGALSWNGEKLAERRPGVVRSVVRTTPRTGGALRFANRMAEQPIQEIWAYDVAPGAEPAGTFKLDYTIRAAVAPTLAALAPLNRFIAGRYAPDEATTVVAMPTSGVKAAVGAGAAGGAAAIARPAGAAPIVHVLIPASFGDAAPDQPVARAWDYGWQNLHDGLDGIAIDLPAMKLTPDARGLVALNIRVKDPIWPGRDMIDLSVSVRPNQARTLWLDLRDRVLTHDSLYLTIASAAPDFTASSIDGARLRLVFKPRGEAAMEHVADRFNQVKDNWGFLVEEHTASKRAGLYARLFADATDLLRVDPDHVEGRAYWADINYRPENLPPVTLPPVPAGVPAWAHWQLEDLRQVRRFVEWWIDRRQVPYGDMGGGLSDDSDLVQQWPGAALMGLIPDKIAGSLNALSDAVYRNGMMTGGLGTITTDELHAYEEGLNSDAARLYLNWGEPKAVERIMATTRALQSVILRNPAGHLHFASSWYGGRKIYRDDAWAWQKPYAFSVLHGPTLLGLYNG
;
A
#
# COMPACT_ATOMS: atom_id res chain seq x y z
N MET A 1 61.26 -35.51 -3.61
CA MET A 1 60.91 -34.14 -4.06
C MET A 1 59.43 -33.92 -3.80
N ARG A 2 59.11 -32.87 -3.03
CA ARG A 2 57.81 -32.59 -2.45
C ARG A 2 56.91 -31.85 -3.45
N ALA A 3 55.69 -32.33 -3.68
CA ALA A 3 54.60 -31.55 -4.25
C ALA A 3 53.52 -31.42 -3.17
N ARG A 4 53.35 -30.21 -2.62
CA ARG A 4 52.27 -29.86 -1.68
C ARG A 4 51.18 -29.16 -2.50
N ALA A 5 50.01 -29.78 -2.59
CA ALA A 5 48.77 -29.13 -2.98
C ALA A 5 48.22 -28.37 -1.75
N ALA A 6 47.97 -27.08 -1.89
CA ALA A 6 47.34 -26.26 -0.86
C ALA A 6 45.82 -26.21 -1.12
N LEU A 7 45.04 -26.69 -0.15
CA LEU A 7 43.59 -26.45 -0.07
C LEU A 7 43.36 -24.98 0.28
N LEU A 8 42.56 -24.27 -0.52
CA LEU A 8 41.86 -23.06 -0.09
C LEU A 8 40.61 -23.47 0.68
N ALA A 9 40.59 -23.21 1.99
CA ALA A 9 39.37 -23.22 2.78
C ALA A 9 38.76 -21.80 2.75
N ALA A 10 37.57 -21.69 2.17
CA ALA A 10 36.73 -20.49 2.27
C ALA A 10 36.15 -20.43 3.69
N ALA A 11 36.68 -19.54 4.53
CA ALA A 11 36.12 -19.25 5.83
C ALA A 11 34.97 -18.24 5.65
N SER A 12 33.75 -18.72 5.84
CA SER A 12 32.58 -17.89 6.13
C SER A 12 32.82 -17.16 7.46
N LEU A 13 33.11 -15.87 7.38
CA LEU A 13 33.17 -14.97 8.53
C LEU A 13 31.75 -14.84 9.11
N LEU A 14 31.48 -15.63 10.14
CA LEU A 14 30.40 -15.36 11.09
C LEU A 14 30.73 -14.05 11.78
N ALA A 15 29.96 -13.00 11.49
CA ALA A 15 30.01 -11.76 12.23
C ALA A 15 29.70 -12.06 13.71
N THR A 16 30.62 -11.72 14.60
CA THR A 16 30.36 -11.63 16.04
C THR A 16 29.23 -10.62 16.26
N PRO A 17 28.21 -10.92 17.09
CA PRO A 17 27.15 -9.97 17.36
C PRO A 17 27.78 -8.78 18.10
N ALA A 18 27.73 -7.59 17.48
CA ALA A 18 27.88 -6.35 18.20
C ALA A 18 26.91 -6.38 19.39
N LEU A 19 27.37 -5.96 20.58
CA LEU A 19 26.53 -5.84 21.77
C LEU A 19 25.19 -5.19 21.38
N ALA A 20 24.09 -5.92 21.56
CA ALA A 20 22.77 -5.46 21.14
C ALA A 20 22.42 -4.18 21.89
N GLN A 21 22.49 -3.04 21.20
CA GLN A 21 22.02 -1.77 21.74
C GLN A 21 20.50 -1.86 21.92
N GLU A 22 20.01 -1.51 23.11
CA GLU A 22 18.59 -1.60 23.41
C GLU A 22 17.77 -0.77 22.41
N GLY A 23 16.78 -1.41 21.78
CA GLY A 23 15.85 -0.76 20.85
C GLY A 23 16.40 -0.42 19.47
N LEU A 24 17.70 -0.65 19.18
CA LEU A 24 18.26 -0.44 17.83
C LEU A 24 17.77 -1.55 16.88
N LEU A 25 17.09 -1.17 15.80
CA LEU A 25 16.57 -2.10 14.78
C LEU A 25 17.45 -2.15 13.54
N PHE A 26 18.11 -1.05 13.20
CA PHE A 26 18.91 -0.93 11.99
C PHE A 26 20.07 0.05 12.20
N ARG A 27 21.26 -0.30 11.72
CA ARG A 27 22.41 0.60 11.59
C ARG A 27 23.16 0.30 10.29
N ALA A 28 23.34 1.33 9.47
CA ALA A 28 24.26 1.32 8.34
C ALA A 28 25.20 2.54 8.45
N SER A 29 26.47 2.29 8.78
CA SER A 29 27.51 3.33 8.86
C SER A 29 27.77 3.97 7.50
N ALA A 30 27.84 3.15 6.45
CA ALA A 30 28.37 3.51 5.14
C ALA A 30 29.89 3.78 5.13
N ASP A 31 30.65 3.21 6.06
CA ASP A 31 32.12 3.35 6.12
C ASP A 31 32.86 2.65 4.99
N ARG A 32 32.39 1.45 4.61
CA ARG A 32 33.05 0.56 3.65
C ARG A 32 32.13 0.11 2.53
N ASP A 33 30.88 -0.19 2.88
CA ASP A 33 29.83 -0.58 1.96
C ASP A 33 28.46 -0.20 2.56
N LEU A 34 27.37 -0.58 1.90
CA LEU A 34 25.99 -0.21 2.28
C LEU A 34 25.23 -1.36 2.94
N THR A 35 25.91 -2.42 3.35
CA THR A 35 25.33 -3.52 4.14
C THR A 35 25.26 -3.07 5.59
N ALA A 36 24.07 -3.12 6.18
CA ALA A 36 23.85 -2.70 7.55
C ALA A 36 24.63 -3.61 8.54
N GLU A 37 25.33 -3.00 9.50
CA GLU A 37 25.99 -3.71 10.59
C GLU A 37 24.99 -4.28 11.60
N VAL A 38 23.83 -3.63 11.73
CA VAL A 38 22.70 -4.10 12.54
C VAL A 38 21.45 -4.08 11.67
N ALA A 39 20.72 -5.20 11.64
CA ALA A 39 19.43 -5.29 10.97
C ALA A 39 18.54 -6.30 11.68
N GLY A 40 17.33 -5.89 12.08
CA GLY A 40 16.27 -6.79 12.51
C GLY A 40 15.60 -7.54 11.34
N GLY A 41 15.81 -7.06 10.11
CA GLY A 41 15.38 -7.67 8.84
C GLY A 41 16.56 -7.92 7.88
N GLU A 42 16.37 -7.60 6.60
CA GLU A 42 17.43 -7.74 5.59
C GLU A 42 18.46 -6.61 5.73
N ALA A 43 19.74 -6.95 5.88
CA ALA A 43 20.83 -5.99 6.04
C ALA A 43 21.32 -5.38 4.70
N THR A 44 21.20 -6.15 3.62
CA THR A 44 21.64 -5.73 2.28
C THR A 44 20.60 -4.81 1.63
N PRO A 45 21.01 -3.76 0.90
CA PRO A 45 20.08 -2.93 0.15
C PRO A 45 19.22 -3.77 -0.83
N ASN A 46 17.93 -3.48 -0.86
CA ASN A 46 16.97 -4.03 -1.81
C ASN A 46 17.25 -3.56 -3.24
N PHE A 47 17.53 -2.27 -3.40
CA PHE A 47 17.85 -1.62 -4.67
C PHE A 47 18.94 -0.56 -4.46
N ARG A 48 19.79 -0.36 -5.47
CA ARG A 48 20.86 0.65 -5.46
C ARG A 48 21.22 1.06 -6.89
N SER A 49 21.31 2.36 -7.14
CA SER A 49 21.85 2.94 -8.36
C SER A 49 22.51 4.29 -8.04
N GLY A 50 23.67 4.59 -8.65
CA GLY A 50 24.30 5.91 -8.50
C GLY A 50 24.68 6.28 -7.05
N VAL A 51 25.02 5.30 -6.20
CA VAL A 51 25.48 5.52 -4.82
C VAL A 51 26.87 4.91 -4.63
N THR A 52 27.80 5.72 -4.10
CA THR A 52 29.19 5.34 -3.83
C THR A 52 29.55 5.63 -2.37
N VAL A 53 30.44 4.84 -1.78
CA VAL A 53 31.01 5.16 -0.46
C VAL A 53 32.20 6.11 -0.63
N VAL A 54 32.28 7.15 0.21
CA VAL A 54 33.35 8.16 0.21
C VAL A 54 34.00 8.24 1.60
N PRO A 55 35.29 8.61 1.69
CA PRO A 55 36.05 8.57 2.96
C PRO A 55 35.92 9.83 3.84
N ASP A 56 35.05 10.77 3.47
CA ASP A 56 34.89 12.06 4.14
C ASP A 56 33.52 12.18 4.84
N GLY A 57 33.17 11.13 5.59
CA GLY A 57 31.95 11.05 6.40
C GLY A 57 31.92 11.99 7.59
N ALA A 58 30.77 12.05 8.26
CA ALA A 58 30.68 12.67 9.58
C ALA A 58 31.44 11.82 10.61
N ILE A 59 31.41 10.49 10.45
CA ILE A 59 32.20 9.48 11.12
C ILE A 59 32.82 8.62 10.01
N ASP A 60 34.14 8.63 9.89
CA ASP A 60 34.85 7.79 8.91
C ASP A 60 34.32 7.93 7.45
N GLY A 61 33.48 7.01 6.95
CA GLY A 61 32.96 7.06 5.58
C GLY A 61 31.51 7.55 5.45
N ALA A 62 31.02 7.68 4.22
CA ALA A 62 29.64 8.11 3.95
C ALA A 62 29.09 7.58 2.63
N ALA A 63 27.77 7.46 2.54
CA ALA A 63 27.04 7.19 1.31
C ALA A 63 26.83 8.48 0.51
N ARG A 64 27.48 8.57 -0.65
CA ARG A 64 27.31 9.63 -1.65
C ARG A 64 26.35 9.19 -2.74
N TRP A 65 25.17 9.82 -2.83
CA TRP A 65 24.20 9.53 -3.90
C TRP A 65 24.13 10.64 -4.95
N ALA A 66 24.09 10.28 -6.24
CA ALA A 66 23.95 11.22 -7.37
C ALA A 66 22.52 11.77 -7.50
N ASP A 67 22.29 12.82 -8.31
CA ASP A 67 20.96 13.43 -8.47
C ASP A 67 19.89 12.44 -8.97
N ASP A 68 20.27 11.46 -9.80
CA ASP A 68 19.44 10.35 -10.28
C ASP A 68 19.62 9.05 -9.46
N GLY A 69 20.47 9.08 -8.45
CA GLY A 69 20.82 7.94 -7.61
C GLY A 69 19.75 7.61 -6.58
N TYR A 70 19.75 6.36 -6.12
CA TYR A 70 18.87 5.87 -5.07
C TYR A 70 19.49 4.67 -4.35
N VAL A 71 19.10 4.47 -3.10
CA VAL A 71 19.32 3.22 -2.36
C VAL A 71 18.16 2.98 -1.40
N ALA A 72 17.68 1.74 -1.34
CA ALA A 72 16.58 1.35 -0.48
C ALA A 72 16.90 0.04 0.23
N TRP A 73 16.59 -0.07 1.52
CA TRP A 73 16.61 -1.29 2.33
C TRP A 73 15.19 -1.73 2.65
N ARG A 74 14.97 -3.03 2.89
CA ARG A 74 13.66 -3.54 3.30
C ARG A 74 13.30 -3.04 4.69
N ALA A 75 12.10 -2.49 4.85
CA ALA A 75 11.58 -2.01 6.14
C ALA A 75 11.14 -3.12 7.10
N PRO A 76 10.56 -4.26 6.66
CA PRO A 76 10.15 -5.33 7.57
C PRO A 76 11.28 -5.78 8.50
N GLY A 77 11.05 -5.68 9.81
CA GLY A 77 12.02 -5.98 10.88
C GLY A 77 13.03 -4.86 11.17
N ASN A 78 13.26 -3.95 10.24
CA ASN A 78 14.20 -2.82 10.37
C ASN A 78 13.54 -1.51 10.81
N VAL A 79 12.23 -1.36 10.60
CA VAL A 79 11.44 -0.16 10.96
C VAL A 79 10.10 -0.60 11.56
N ARG A 80 9.58 0.16 12.54
CA ARG A 80 8.24 -0.03 13.11
C ARG A 80 7.36 1.19 12.86
N SER A 81 6.17 1.00 12.33
CA SER A 81 5.28 2.10 11.96
C SER A 81 4.64 2.77 13.18
N ALA A 82 4.22 1.98 14.19
CA ALA A 82 3.51 2.48 15.37
C ALA A 82 4.33 3.50 16.20
N ARG A 83 5.66 3.34 16.22
CA ARG A 83 6.61 4.21 16.90
C ARG A 83 8.04 3.92 16.45
N GLY A 84 8.88 4.95 16.48
CA GLY A 84 10.29 4.82 16.14
C GLY A 84 11.04 6.14 16.11
N THR A 85 12.34 6.05 15.89
CA THR A 85 13.22 7.20 15.58
C THR A 85 14.13 6.83 14.43
N LEU A 86 14.14 7.65 13.39
CA LEU A 86 15.14 7.64 12.32
C LEU A 86 16.18 8.72 12.63
N SER A 87 17.47 8.39 12.55
CA SER A 87 18.58 9.32 12.78
C SER A 87 19.72 9.08 11.81
N PHE A 88 20.35 10.15 11.31
CA PHE A 88 21.51 10.09 10.41
C PHE A 88 22.20 11.46 10.34
N PHE A 89 23.40 11.50 9.78
CA PHE A 89 24.06 12.75 9.37
C PHE A 89 23.80 13.01 7.88
N TRP A 90 23.61 14.28 7.52
CA TRP A 90 23.32 14.73 6.16
C TRP A 90 24.22 15.89 5.76
N ARG A 91 24.70 15.86 4.51
CA ARG A 91 25.47 16.96 3.89
C ARG A 91 24.97 17.23 2.49
N ALA A 92 24.56 18.48 2.23
CA ALA A 92 23.87 18.88 1.00
C ALA A 92 24.72 18.76 -0.29
N ARG A 93 26.05 18.85 -0.20
CA ARG A 93 27.06 18.88 -1.28
C ARG A 93 27.00 20.05 -2.25
N THR A 94 25.80 20.53 -2.54
CA THR A 94 25.56 21.66 -3.44
C THR A 94 24.71 22.69 -2.69
N PRO A 95 24.86 23.99 -2.99
CA PRO A 95 24.09 25.04 -2.32
C PRO A 95 22.60 24.73 -2.39
N VAL A 96 21.93 24.70 -1.23
CA VAL A 96 20.47 24.59 -1.17
C VAL A 96 19.85 25.97 -1.39
N GLY A 97 18.74 26.00 -2.11
CA GLY A 97 17.95 27.21 -2.31
C GLY A 97 16.52 26.99 -1.87
N GLU A 98 15.58 27.65 -2.53
CA GLU A 98 14.17 27.65 -2.15
C GLU A 98 13.39 26.42 -2.65
N ALA A 99 13.95 25.67 -3.60
CA ALA A 99 13.32 24.48 -4.16
C ALA A 99 13.31 23.32 -3.16
N PRO A 100 12.14 22.76 -2.80
CA PRO A 100 12.09 21.65 -1.86
C PRO A 100 12.55 20.35 -2.52
N PHE A 101 13.12 19.43 -1.76
CA PHE A 101 13.50 18.11 -2.27
C PHE A 101 13.57 17.08 -1.15
N ASN A 102 13.52 15.81 -1.54
CA ASN A 102 13.50 14.68 -0.62
C ASN A 102 14.90 14.32 -0.14
N ILE A 103 15.03 14.08 1.16
CA ILE A 103 16.29 13.60 1.77
C ILE A 103 16.14 12.12 2.12
N PHE A 104 15.06 11.74 2.79
CA PHE A 104 14.84 10.38 3.24
C PHE A 104 13.37 9.97 3.17
N ARG A 105 13.10 8.71 2.82
CA ARG A 105 11.74 8.17 2.69
C ARG A 105 11.57 6.79 3.33
N ILE A 106 10.35 6.52 3.79
CA ILE A 106 9.86 5.20 4.20
C ILE A 106 8.53 4.97 3.49
N GLY A 107 8.40 3.87 2.76
CA GLY A 107 7.20 3.51 2.01
C GLY A 107 6.31 2.50 2.74
N PHE A 108 4.99 2.59 2.53
CA PHE A 108 4.02 1.58 2.94
C PHE A 108 4.17 0.26 2.17
N ALA A 109 3.75 -0.86 2.77
CA ALA A 109 3.71 -2.18 2.11
C ALA A 109 2.59 -2.30 1.06
N ASP A 110 1.46 -1.67 1.34
CA ASP A 110 0.29 -1.51 0.48
C ASP A 110 -0.27 -0.12 0.78
N HIS A 111 -0.86 0.58 -0.19
CA HIS A 111 -1.45 1.91 0.03
C HIS A 111 -2.37 2.34 -1.12
N SER A 112 -3.22 3.35 -0.90
CA SER A 112 -4.09 3.92 -1.95
C SER A 112 -3.56 5.18 -2.63
N SER A 113 -2.62 5.92 -2.03
CA SER A 113 -1.93 7.02 -2.71
C SER A 113 -0.82 6.49 -3.63
N TRP A 114 -0.61 7.17 -4.76
CA TRP A 114 0.46 6.85 -5.70
C TRP A 114 1.85 6.93 -5.06
N ASP A 115 2.14 7.91 -4.21
CA ASP A 115 3.46 8.05 -3.56
C ASP A 115 3.78 6.99 -2.50
N MET A 116 2.75 6.32 -1.96
CA MET A 116 2.81 5.32 -0.88
C MET A 116 3.74 5.72 0.28
N ALA A 117 3.85 7.02 0.58
CA ALA A 117 4.82 7.52 1.55
C ALA A 117 4.28 7.40 2.98
N PHE A 118 4.89 6.54 3.79
CA PHE A 118 4.65 6.51 5.23
C PHE A 118 5.39 7.64 5.93
N SER A 119 6.68 7.84 5.69
CA SER A 119 7.46 8.91 6.32
C SER A 119 8.41 9.58 5.33
N ARG A 120 8.60 10.89 5.50
CA ARG A 120 9.54 11.70 4.72
C ARG A 120 10.28 12.70 5.62
N ILE A 121 11.54 12.93 5.29
CA ILE A 121 12.31 14.11 5.70
C ILE A 121 12.74 14.81 4.42
N ASP A 122 12.41 16.09 4.32
CA ASP A 122 12.59 16.89 3.12
C ASP A 122 13.27 18.21 3.46
N TRP A 123 14.09 18.72 2.53
CA TRP A 123 14.42 20.13 2.50
C TRP A 123 13.19 20.92 2.02
N ASN A 124 12.79 21.98 2.73
CA ASN A 124 11.57 22.74 2.45
C ASN A 124 11.82 24.14 1.84
N GLY A 125 13.04 24.41 1.40
CA GLY A 125 13.46 25.71 0.86
C GLY A 125 14.10 26.65 1.89
N HIS A 126 13.99 26.36 3.19
CA HIS A 126 14.51 27.22 4.25
C HIS A 126 14.88 26.47 5.54
N GLY A 127 14.87 25.14 5.50
CA GLY A 127 15.03 24.24 6.64
C GLY A 127 14.45 22.88 6.29
N PHE A 128 13.74 22.26 7.23
CA PHE A 128 13.29 20.88 7.09
C PHE A 128 11.81 20.71 7.38
N ASP A 129 11.20 19.84 6.59
CA ASP A 129 9.89 19.28 6.85
C ASP A 129 10.02 17.79 7.12
N ALA A 130 9.23 17.30 8.09
CA ALA A 130 9.19 15.89 8.40
C ALA A 130 7.77 15.46 8.80
N PHE A 131 7.37 14.28 8.34
CA PHE A 131 6.05 13.74 8.66
C PHE A 131 6.00 12.22 8.70
N VAL A 132 4.96 11.72 9.37
CA VAL A 132 4.40 10.39 9.14
C VAL A 132 2.98 10.51 8.59
N THR A 133 2.58 9.59 7.74
CA THR A 133 1.22 9.40 7.26
C THR A 133 0.56 8.30 8.07
N ASP A 134 -0.63 8.57 8.59
CA ASP A 134 -1.41 7.61 9.35
C ASP A 134 -2.22 6.66 8.45
N ALA A 135 -2.75 5.59 9.02
CA ALA A 135 -3.58 4.60 8.33
C ALA A 135 -4.91 5.19 7.81
N ASN A 136 -5.21 6.46 8.15
CA ASN A 136 -6.36 7.23 7.67
C ASN A 136 -5.93 8.34 6.69
N LEU A 137 -4.77 8.16 6.05
CA LEU A 137 -4.19 8.99 5.00
C LEU A 137 -3.76 10.41 5.43
N SER A 138 -3.98 10.81 6.68
CA SER A 138 -3.61 12.13 7.19
C SER A 138 -2.12 12.18 7.54
N ARG A 139 -1.48 13.34 7.36
CA ARG A 139 -0.06 13.53 7.70
C ARG A 139 0.10 14.26 9.04
N VAL A 140 0.79 13.62 9.98
CA VAL A 140 1.30 14.26 11.20
C VAL A 140 2.65 14.87 10.88
N ARG A 141 2.63 16.17 10.60
CA ARG A 141 3.74 16.92 10.01
C ARG A 141 4.27 18.03 10.92
N VAL A 142 5.58 18.27 10.86
CA VAL A 142 6.26 19.45 11.41
C VAL A 142 7.12 20.10 10.32
N SER A 143 7.21 21.43 10.37
CA SER A 143 8.02 22.25 9.47
C SER A 143 8.88 23.18 10.32
N TRP A 144 10.15 23.33 9.95
CA TRP A 144 11.11 24.16 10.67
C TRP A 144 11.98 24.97 9.72
N ARG A 145 12.39 26.17 10.18
CA ARG A 145 13.24 27.11 9.47
C ARG A 145 14.59 27.23 10.14
N MET A 146 15.66 27.05 9.36
CA MET A 146 17.02 27.35 9.79
C MET A 146 17.27 28.85 9.86
N GLU A 147 18.13 29.28 10.78
CA GLU A 147 18.57 30.67 10.87
C GLU A 147 19.42 31.09 9.67
N ALA A 148 20.25 30.16 9.19
CA ALA A 148 21.08 30.31 8.00
C ALA A 148 21.00 29.05 7.13
N LEU A 149 21.19 29.21 5.82
CA LEU A 149 21.27 28.08 4.90
C LEU A 149 22.53 27.25 5.20
N PRO A 150 22.45 25.90 5.17
CA PRO A 150 23.58 25.04 5.44
C PRO A 150 24.66 25.20 4.37
N SER A 151 25.92 25.17 4.79
CA SER A 151 27.05 25.12 3.85
C SER A 151 27.02 23.79 3.06
N PRO A 152 27.37 23.78 1.77
CA PRO A 152 27.44 22.54 0.98
C PRO A 152 28.37 21.46 1.56
N THR A 153 29.32 21.86 2.40
CA THR A 153 30.36 20.99 2.98
C THR A 153 30.09 20.56 4.42
N GLU A 154 29.06 21.14 5.05
CA GLU A 154 28.75 20.92 6.47
C GLU A 154 27.87 19.70 6.67
N TRP A 155 28.17 18.94 7.73
CA TRP A 155 27.37 17.81 8.17
C TRP A 155 26.39 18.27 9.25
N HIS A 156 25.11 18.01 9.05
CA HIS A 156 24.06 18.21 10.04
C HIS A 156 23.52 16.87 10.52
N HIS A 157 23.33 16.72 11.83
CA HIS A 157 22.63 15.58 12.39
C HIS A 157 21.12 15.81 12.27
N LEU A 158 20.41 14.88 11.63
CA LEU A 158 18.95 14.89 11.53
C LEU A 158 18.39 13.70 12.31
N ALA A 159 17.33 13.94 13.10
CA ALA A 159 16.53 12.87 13.66
C ALA A 159 15.04 13.20 13.64
N PHE A 160 14.23 12.21 13.29
CA PHE A 160 12.78 12.30 13.29
C PHE A 160 12.19 11.14 14.11
N SER A 161 11.44 11.49 15.15
CA SER A 161 10.83 10.54 16.07
C SER A 161 9.31 10.60 16.00
N TRP A 162 8.64 9.45 16.05
CA TRP A 162 7.19 9.33 16.03
C TRP A 162 6.69 8.29 17.05
N ASP A 163 5.48 8.50 17.57
CA ASP A 163 4.75 7.53 18.39
C ASP A 163 3.25 7.78 18.25
N GLU A 164 2.47 6.74 17.92
CA GLU A 164 1.01 6.81 17.73
C GLU A 164 0.26 7.42 18.94
N THR A 165 0.85 7.33 20.13
CA THR A 165 0.26 7.81 21.39
C THR A 165 0.62 9.25 21.74
N VAL A 166 1.63 9.83 21.06
CA VAL A 166 2.20 11.15 21.37
C VAL A 166 2.12 12.10 20.16
N GLY A 167 2.65 11.69 19.02
CA GLY A 167 2.83 12.52 17.83
C GLY A 167 4.25 12.44 17.29
N VAL A 168 4.79 13.56 16.79
CA VAL A 168 6.11 13.61 16.12
C VAL A 168 7.03 14.68 16.68
N ARG A 169 8.34 14.48 16.51
CA ARG A 169 9.43 15.38 16.90
C ARG A 169 10.50 15.41 15.81
N LEU A 170 10.99 16.60 15.49
CA LEU A 170 12.12 16.81 14.60
C LEU A 170 13.29 17.42 15.38
N PHE A 171 14.47 16.86 15.17
CA PHE A 171 15.71 17.31 15.77
C PHE A 171 16.74 17.62 14.69
N VAL A 172 17.49 18.70 14.91
CA VAL A 172 18.62 19.11 14.07
C VAL A 172 19.79 19.41 15.00
N ASP A 173 20.95 18.80 14.73
CA ASP A 173 22.18 18.93 15.51
C ASP A 173 21.96 18.63 17.00
N GLY A 174 21.19 17.57 17.28
CA GLY A 174 20.88 17.11 18.63
C GLY A 174 19.81 17.93 19.36
N ARG A 175 19.32 19.04 18.78
CA ARG A 175 18.33 19.93 19.41
C ARG A 175 16.93 19.67 18.85
N GLU A 176 15.92 19.59 19.72
CA GLU A 176 14.52 19.57 19.28
C GLU A 176 14.18 20.93 18.64
N VAL A 177 13.82 20.92 17.36
CA VAL A 177 13.52 22.15 16.59
C VAL A 177 12.04 22.31 16.26
N ALA A 178 11.30 21.21 16.21
CA ALA A 178 9.86 21.23 16.03
C ALA A 178 9.18 20.00 16.63
N ARG A 179 7.93 20.17 17.08
CA ARG A 179 7.09 19.11 17.63
C ARG A 179 5.64 19.30 17.22
N LYS A 180 4.91 18.18 17.11
CA LYS A 180 3.45 18.17 17.04
C LYS A 180 2.92 17.06 17.94
N ASP A 181 2.15 17.43 18.96
CA ASP A 181 1.46 16.48 19.83
C ASP A 181 0.11 16.15 19.21
N GLN A 182 0.04 15.01 18.54
CA GLN A 182 -1.16 14.56 17.87
C GLN A 182 -1.13 13.03 17.81
N ARG A 183 -2.10 12.39 18.48
CA ARG A 183 -2.33 10.96 18.34
C ARG A 183 -2.78 10.63 16.91
N ALA A 184 -2.32 9.51 16.40
CA ALA A 184 -2.64 9.04 15.06
C ALA A 184 -2.58 7.52 15.00
N ASP A 185 -3.37 6.90 14.12
CA ASP A 185 -3.32 5.45 13.91
C ASP A 185 -2.17 5.10 12.97
N LEU A 186 -1.02 4.68 13.53
CA LEU A 186 0.18 4.43 12.74
C LEU A 186 0.46 2.93 12.48
N ASP A 187 -0.38 2.01 12.94
CA ASP A 187 -0.20 0.57 12.70
C ASP A 187 -0.43 0.21 11.22
N SER A 188 0.65 -0.09 10.50
CA SER A 188 0.62 -0.36 9.05
C SER A 188 1.82 -1.21 8.63
N GLY A 189 1.68 -1.95 7.53
CA GLY A 189 2.83 -2.59 6.87
C GLY A 189 3.75 -1.56 6.20
N LEU A 190 5.06 -1.77 6.26
CA LEU A 190 6.09 -0.95 5.59
C LEU A 190 6.87 -1.82 4.59
N ASP A 191 7.27 -1.27 3.44
CA ASP A 191 7.98 -2.01 2.37
C ASP A 191 9.49 -1.80 2.42
N GLN A 192 9.92 -0.57 2.21
CA GLN A 192 11.32 -0.21 2.13
C GLN A 192 11.55 1.22 2.60
N PHE A 193 12.80 1.55 2.90
CA PHE A 193 13.23 2.88 3.33
C PHE A 193 14.61 3.22 2.77
N GLY A 194 14.92 4.50 2.69
CA GLY A 194 16.23 4.98 2.24
C GLY A 194 16.13 6.28 1.44
N MET A 195 16.97 6.38 0.41
CA MET A 195 17.16 7.57 -0.41
C MET A 195 16.58 7.34 -1.80
N ALA A 196 15.54 8.10 -2.15
CA ALA A 196 15.08 8.25 -3.52
C ALA A 196 14.35 9.60 -3.65
N GLY A 197 14.58 10.27 -4.76
CA GLY A 197 14.02 11.58 -5.04
C GLY A 197 12.51 11.53 -5.23
N ARG A 198 12.01 10.71 -6.17
CA ARG A 198 10.62 10.72 -6.65
C ARG A 198 9.73 9.75 -5.88
N VAL A 199 10.14 8.49 -5.78
CA VAL A 199 9.33 7.42 -5.18
C VAL A 199 10.20 6.33 -4.57
N LEU A 200 9.74 5.80 -3.44
CA LEU A 200 10.32 4.66 -2.73
C LEU A 200 9.12 3.86 -2.18
N SER A 201 8.66 2.90 -2.96
CA SER A 201 7.37 2.21 -2.79
C SER A 201 7.43 0.75 -3.27
N PRO A 202 6.43 -0.08 -2.93
CA PRO A 202 6.31 -1.45 -3.42
C PRO A 202 6.24 -1.60 -4.93
N HIS A 203 5.95 -0.54 -5.68
CA HIS A 203 5.88 -0.57 -7.14
C HIS A 203 7.11 0.03 -7.80
N GLN A 204 7.87 0.91 -7.13
CA GLN A 204 9.04 1.55 -7.75
C GLN A 204 10.02 2.15 -6.74
N VAL A 205 11.32 2.19 -7.11
CA VAL A 205 12.34 3.05 -6.48
C VAL A 205 12.97 3.92 -7.57
N GLN A 206 12.83 5.24 -7.47
CA GLN A 206 13.27 6.14 -8.54
C GLN A 206 13.57 7.56 -8.03
N SER A 207 14.62 8.17 -8.60
CA SER A 207 14.94 9.60 -8.50
C SER A 207 14.88 10.21 -9.90
N ARG A 208 13.81 10.96 -10.21
CA ARG A 208 13.55 11.56 -11.53
C ARG A 208 12.79 12.88 -11.43
N TYR A 209 12.62 13.55 -12.57
CA TYR A 209 11.85 14.79 -12.72
C TYR A 209 12.37 15.92 -11.82
N ASN A 210 11.48 16.68 -11.19
CA ASN A 210 11.82 17.73 -10.25
C ASN A 210 12.39 17.21 -8.92
N PHE A 211 12.53 15.90 -8.74
CA PHE A 211 13.05 15.31 -7.52
C PHE A 211 14.53 14.94 -7.56
N MET A 212 15.21 15.23 -8.67
CA MET A 212 16.62 14.88 -8.86
C MET A 212 17.53 15.80 -8.04
N ARG A 213 17.87 15.37 -6.82
CA ARG A 213 18.78 16.09 -5.94
C ARG A 213 19.59 15.14 -5.06
N GLY A 214 20.89 15.11 -5.33
CA GLY A 214 21.91 14.31 -4.66
C GLY A 214 22.40 14.93 -3.37
N SER A 215 22.75 14.10 -2.38
CA SER A 215 23.49 14.55 -1.18
C SER A 215 24.27 13.39 -0.54
N ASP A 216 24.89 13.60 0.62
CA ASP A 216 25.59 12.55 1.36
C ASP A 216 24.82 12.20 2.65
N LEU A 217 24.76 10.90 3.00
CA LEU A 217 24.32 10.40 4.31
C LEU A 217 25.43 9.61 5.01
N ASP A 218 25.37 9.59 6.33
CA ASP A 218 26.23 8.80 7.18
C ASP A 218 25.47 8.36 8.45
N GLU A 219 25.83 7.20 9.01
CA GLU A 219 25.31 6.63 10.26
C GLU A 219 23.78 6.58 10.32
N ILE A 220 23.15 5.91 9.35
CA ILE A 220 21.71 5.68 9.36
C ILE A 220 21.37 4.72 10.50
N ARG A 221 20.56 5.19 11.46
CA ARG A 221 20.11 4.44 12.62
C ARG A 221 18.59 4.48 12.74
N VAL A 222 17.97 3.34 13.03
CA VAL A 222 16.53 3.23 13.31
C VAL A 222 16.32 2.57 14.67
N TYR A 223 15.54 3.22 15.53
CA TYR A 223 15.14 2.72 16.83
C TYR A 223 13.65 2.35 16.88
N ASP A 224 13.31 1.37 17.72
CA ASP A 224 11.95 0.80 17.89
C ASP A 224 10.97 1.70 18.68
N ARG A 225 11.39 2.89 19.08
CA ARG A 225 10.61 3.84 19.89
C ARG A 225 11.04 5.28 19.66
N MET A 226 10.20 6.22 20.07
CA MET A 226 10.52 7.64 20.11
C MET A 226 11.64 7.91 21.13
N LEU A 227 12.80 8.32 20.66
CA LEU A 227 13.90 8.81 21.49
C LEU A 227 13.62 10.24 22.00
N GLY A 228 14.02 10.51 23.24
CA GLY A 228 13.97 11.84 23.85
C GLY A 228 15.20 12.71 23.50
N GLY A 229 15.14 13.99 23.84
CA GLY A 229 16.17 14.97 23.46
C GLY A 229 17.59 14.61 23.88
N GLU A 230 17.80 14.10 25.10
CA GLU A 230 19.14 13.69 25.57
C GLU A 230 19.74 12.54 24.74
N ALA A 231 18.92 11.54 24.41
CA ALA A 231 19.32 10.42 23.57
C ALA A 231 19.68 10.89 22.15
N VAL A 232 18.88 11.78 21.58
CA VAL A 232 19.17 12.36 20.26
C VAL A 232 20.41 13.25 20.28
N ALA A 233 20.63 14.01 21.34
CA ALA A 233 21.84 14.82 21.52
C ALA A 233 23.11 13.94 21.63
N ALA A 234 23.02 12.77 22.27
CA ALA A 234 24.10 11.79 22.31
C ALA A 234 24.46 11.30 20.89
N LEU A 235 23.44 10.94 20.09
CA LEU A 235 23.63 10.54 18.69
C LEU A 235 24.30 11.64 17.86
N ALA A 236 23.83 12.89 17.97
CA ALA A 236 24.43 14.04 17.30
C ALA A 236 25.88 14.25 17.70
N SER A 237 26.21 13.96 18.97
CA SER A 237 27.56 14.04 19.53
C SER A 237 28.38 12.77 19.27
N LYS A 238 27.92 11.84 18.43
CA LYS A 238 28.61 10.59 18.06
C LYS A 238 28.80 9.61 19.22
N HIS A 239 27.86 9.61 20.17
CA HIS A 239 27.82 8.69 21.31
C HIS A 239 26.58 7.80 21.25
N GLU A 240 26.65 6.66 21.93
CA GLU A 240 25.51 5.76 22.03
C GLU A 240 24.42 6.31 22.98
N PRO A 241 23.15 6.38 22.55
CA PRO A 241 22.06 6.88 23.38
C PRO A 241 21.69 5.91 24.50
N VAL A 242 21.20 6.49 25.61
CA VAL A 242 20.42 5.77 26.62
C VAL A 242 18.96 5.83 26.22
N VAL A 243 18.33 4.67 26.09
CA VAL A 243 16.95 4.54 25.61
C VAL A 243 16.00 4.40 26.79
N ALA A 244 15.00 5.28 26.87
CA ALA A 244 14.00 5.23 27.94
C ALA A 244 12.93 4.15 27.70
N ALA A 245 12.29 3.70 28.78
CA ALA A 245 11.11 2.84 28.70
C ALA A 245 9.87 3.64 28.22
N GLY A 246 8.97 2.99 27.49
CA GLY A 246 7.75 3.63 26.98
C GLY A 246 6.56 3.60 27.94
N ASP A 247 5.55 4.44 27.70
CA ASP A 247 4.31 4.49 28.48
C ASP A 247 3.38 3.31 28.15
N THR A 248 3.36 2.31 29.02
CA THR A 248 2.53 1.10 28.86
C THR A 248 1.03 1.38 28.92
N ARG A 249 0.58 2.40 29.66
CA ARG A 249 -0.84 2.77 29.77
C ARG A 249 -1.34 3.41 28.48
N ALA A 250 -0.56 4.31 27.90
CA ALA A 250 -0.89 4.92 26.62
C ALA A 250 -0.94 3.89 25.49
N ARG A 251 0.04 2.96 25.45
CA ARG A 251 0.06 1.83 24.51
C ARG A 251 -1.19 0.96 24.64
N ARG A 252 -1.62 0.71 25.87
CA ARG A 252 -2.86 -0.04 26.13
C ARG A 252 -4.10 0.68 25.61
N ALA A 253 -4.18 2.00 25.72
CA ALA A 253 -5.29 2.77 25.17
C ALA A 253 -5.31 2.71 23.63
N ALA A 254 -4.16 2.85 22.97
CA ALA A 254 -4.03 2.71 21.51
C ALA A 254 -4.42 1.30 21.04
N TRP A 255 -4.03 0.26 21.77
CA TRP A 255 -4.46 -1.12 21.51
C TRP A 255 -5.99 -1.24 21.51
N LEU A 256 -6.68 -0.75 22.54
CA LEU A 256 -8.14 -0.80 22.60
C LEU A 256 -8.79 -0.01 21.45
N HIS A 257 -8.21 1.14 21.08
CA HIS A 257 -8.69 1.98 19.98
C HIS A 257 -8.56 1.31 18.60
N ARG A 258 -7.40 0.70 18.31
CA ARG A 258 -7.11 -0.02 17.05
C ARG A 258 -8.14 -1.09 16.72
N TYR A 259 -8.71 -1.72 17.75
CA TYR A 259 -9.74 -2.75 17.64
C TYR A 259 -11.17 -2.23 17.95
N GLY A 260 -11.35 -0.94 18.21
CA GLY A 260 -12.63 -0.29 18.50
C GLY A 260 -13.26 -0.63 19.86
N TRP A 261 -12.51 -1.29 20.74
CA TRP A 261 -12.98 -1.74 22.06
C TRP A 261 -13.08 -0.60 23.10
N ASP A 262 -12.51 0.55 22.79
CA ASP A 262 -12.70 1.81 23.52
C ASP A 262 -14.14 2.34 23.43
N THR A 263 -14.88 1.96 22.37
CA THR A 263 -16.31 2.28 22.21
C THR A 263 -17.24 1.20 22.78
N GLY A 264 -16.67 0.07 23.21
CA GLY A 264 -17.37 -1.07 23.80
C GLY A 264 -17.10 -2.39 23.07
N ALA A 265 -17.43 -3.49 23.76
CA ALA A 265 -17.35 -4.84 23.20
C ALA A 265 -18.36 -5.05 22.02
N PRO A 266 -17.94 -5.76 20.95
CA PRO A 266 -18.76 -6.12 19.79
C PRO A 266 -19.84 -7.17 20.14
N PRO A 267 -20.72 -7.58 19.20
CA PRO A 267 -21.81 -8.51 19.48
C PRO A 267 -21.38 -9.85 20.10
N LEU A 268 -22.17 -10.33 21.07
CA LEU A 268 -21.96 -11.61 21.76
C LEU A 268 -22.28 -12.80 20.85
N LEU A 269 -21.45 -13.84 20.89
CA LEU A 269 -21.75 -15.19 20.43
C LEU A 269 -22.62 -15.91 21.49
N ASP A 270 -23.93 -15.91 21.27
CA ASP A 270 -24.92 -16.42 22.21
C ASP A 270 -25.29 -17.90 21.94
N ALA A 271 -25.21 -18.35 20.69
CA ALA A 271 -25.40 -19.74 20.30
C ALA A 271 -24.17 -20.62 20.63
N PRO A 272 -24.34 -21.92 20.93
CA PRO A 272 -23.21 -22.84 21.10
C PRO A 272 -22.31 -22.93 19.87
N ALA A 273 -22.93 -22.90 18.69
CA ALA A 273 -22.25 -22.81 17.39
C ALA A 273 -22.87 -21.67 16.57
N THR A 274 -22.02 -20.84 15.97
CA THR A 274 -22.42 -19.70 15.15
C THR A 274 -21.74 -19.81 13.79
N ARG A 275 -22.55 -19.74 12.72
CA ARG A 275 -22.10 -19.52 11.35
C ARG A 275 -21.96 -18.03 11.09
N VAL A 276 -20.84 -17.64 10.51
CA VAL A 276 -20.59 -16.33 9.93
C VAL A 276 -20.21 -16.55 8.47
N ARG A 277 -21.13 -16.24 7.56
CA ARG A 277 -20.85 -16.21 6.11
C ARG A 277 -20.45 -14.80 5.72
N LYS A 278 -19.27 -14.67 5.12
CA LYS A 278 -18.86 -13.43 4.47
C LYS A 278 -19.58 -13.29 3.13
N VAL A 279 -20.31 -12.20 2.97
CA VAL A 279 -20.98 -11.87 1.72
C VAL A 279 -20.06 -10.99 0.90
N GLU A 280 -19.62 -11.51 -0.24
CA GLU A 280 -18.78 -10.77 -1.15
C GLU A 280 -19.62 -9.79 -1.98
N PHE A 281 -19.14 -8.56 -2.12
CA PHE A 281 -19.78 -7.59 -2.99
C PHE A 281 -19.62 -8.01 -4.45
N ALA A 282 -20.66 -7.80 -5.27
CA ALA A 282 -20.61 -8.03 -6.71
C ALA A 282 -19.96 -6.84 -7.45
N ASP A 283 -20.04 -5.65 -6.87
CA ASP A 283 -19.52 -4.40 -7.45
C ASP A 283 -19.25 -3.40 -6.33
N ALA A 284 -18.26 -2.53 -6.54
CA ALA A 284 -17.84 -1.50 -5.59
C ALA A 284 -17.46 -0.25 -6.39
N LYS A 285 -18.16 0.86 -6.14
CA LYS A 285 -18.07 2.07 -6.96
C LYS A 285 -17.96 3.36 -6.18
N ASP A 286 -17.10 4.23 -6.69
CA ASP A 286 -17.12 5.67 -6.39
C ASP A 286 -17.53 6.39 -7.68
N GLN A 287 -18.72 6.99 -7.66
CA GLN A 287 -19.37 7.49 -8.87
C GLN A 287 -19.43 6.40 -9.97
N LYS A 288 -18.63 6.54 -11.03
CA LYS A 288 -18.58 5.61 -12.16
C LYS A 288 -17.37 4.68 -12.13
N GLU A 289 -16.39 4.96 -11.26
CA GLU A 289 -15.18 4.16 -11.13
C GLU A 289 -15.45 2.87 -10.39
N TRP A 290 -14.93 1.76 -10.92
CA TRP A 290 -14.79 0.54 -10.15
C TRP A 290 -13.63 0.72 -9.16
N MET A 291 -13.98 0.84 -7.88
CA MET A 291 -13.01 1.08 -6.80
C MET A 291 -13.09 -0.09 -5.83
N TRP A 292 -12.29 -1.12 -6.10
CA TRP A 292 -12.31 -2.37 -5.30
C TRP A 292 -11.61 -2.23 -3.95
N LYS A 293 -10.83 -1.17 -3.78
CA LYS A 293 -10.15 -0.83 -2.52
C LYS A 293 -11.16 -0.58 -1.39
N GLY A 294 -10.82 -1.00 -0.19
CA GLY A 294 -11.72 -0.98 0.97
C GLY A 294 -12.70 -2.15 1.04
N VAL A 295 -12.67 -3.06 0.06
CA VAL A 295 -13.33 -4.39 0.12
C VAL A 295 -12.41 -5.51 -0.39
N ASP A 296 -11.16 -5.20 -0.69
CA ASP A 296 -10.14 -6.12 -1.18
C ASP A 296 -9.47 -6.92 -0.07
N GLY A 297 -9.68 -6.52 1.20
CA GLY A 297 -9.19 -7.20 2.39
C GLY A 297 -7.82 -6.72 2.85
N ILE A 298 -7.37 -5.54 2.42
CA ILE A 298 -6.10 -4.95 2.84
C ILE A 298 -6.40 -3.57 3.41
N ALA A 299 -6.23 -3.45 4.73
CA ALA A 299 -6.63 -2.23 5.42
C ALA A 299 -5.85 -0.97 4.99
N GLU A 300 -4.66 -1.15 4.43
CA GLU A 300 -3.86 -0.06 3.91
C GLU A 300 -4.32 0.42 2.49
N THR A 301 -5.10 -0.38 1.75
CA THR A 301 -5.72 0.01 0.46
C THR A 301 -7.14 0.52 0.68
N THR A 302 -7.25 1.80 0.99
CA THR A 302 -8.50 2.46 1.35
C THR A 302 -9.37 2.92 0.16
N TRP A 303 -10.67 3.06 0.42
CA TRP A 303 -11.58 3.95 -0.34
C TRP A 303 -11.86 5.25 0.45
N PRO A 304 -11.89 6.43 -0.19
CA PRO A 304 -11.36 6.68 -1.54
C PRO A 304 -9.82 6.58 -1.55
N GLY A 305 -9.23 6.77 -2.73
CA GLY A 305 -7.83 7.14 -2.84
C GLY A 305 -7.54 8.55 -2.30
N VAL A 306 -6.31 9.03 -2.46
CA VAL A 306 -5.91 10.39 -2.06
C VAL A 306 -5.89 11.32 -3.26
N TYR A 307 -6.66 12.40 -3.18
CA TYR A 307 -6.69 13.51 -4.12
C TYR A 307 -5.54 14.51 -3.87
N ASN A 308 -4.97 15.17 -4.89
CA ASN A 308 -3.82 16.07 -4.67
C ASN A 308 -4.17 17.33 -3.88
N ARG A 309 -5.38 17.86 -4.07
CA ARG A 309 -5.90 19.00 -3.32
C ARG A 309 -6.71 18.54 -2.11
N SER A 310 -6.28 17.42 -1.54
CA SER A 310 -6.92 16.81 -0.40
C SER A 310 -7.07 17.80 0.77
N ALA A 311 -8.26 17.84 1.35
CA ALA A 311 -8.58 18.49 2.61
C ALA A 311 -8.03 17.74 3.83
N LEU A 312 -7.49 16.53 3.67
CA LEU A 312 -6.81 15.82 4.75
C LEU A 312 -5.59 16.62 5.22
N PRO A 313 -5.36 16.69 6.55
CA PRO A 313 -4.22 17.39 7.11
C PRO A 313 -2.89 16.97 6.45
N GLY A 314 -2.10 17.96 6.03
CA GLY A 314 -0.75 17.78 5.49
C GLY A 314 -0.64 17.24 4.06
N ARG A 315 -1.75 17.08 3.33
CA ARG A 315 -1.75 16.55 1.95
C ARG A 315 -1.62 17.63 0.87
N ARG A 316 -2.28 18.78 1.04
CA ARG A 316 -2.27 19.90 0.07
C ARG A 316 -1.32 21.05 0.43
N ASP A 317 -0.89 21.15 1.68
CA ASP A 317 -0.17 22.33 2.17
C ASP A 317 1.36 22.28 1.94
N TYR A 318 1.88 21.17 1.40
CA TYR A 318 3.30 20.96 1.18
C TYR A 318 3.60 19.84 0.20
N PHE A 319 4.48 20.13 -0.77
CA PHE A 319 4.92 19.21 -1.79
C PHE A 319 3.72 18.55 -2.53
N GLU A 320 2.85 19.39 -3.09
CA GLU A 320 1.69 18.95 -3.88
C GLU A 320 2.16 18.13 -5.09
N LEU A 321 1.47 17.02 -5.35
CA LEU A 321 1.66 16.17 -6.53
C LEU A 321 0.50 16.39 -7.51
N PRO A 322 0.57 15.95 -8.78
CA PRO A 322 -0.60 15.88 -9.66
C PRO A 322 -1.71 14.96 -9.12
N ASP A 323 -2.93 15.13 -9.63
CA ASP A 323 -4.06 14.26 -9.27
C ASP A 323 -3.88 12.88 -9.89
N TRP A 324 -4.22 11.83 -9.14
CA TRP A 324 -4.10 10.45 -9.63
C TRP A 324 -5.21 9.56 -9.09
N ASN A 325 -5.84 8.79 -9.98
CA ASN A 325 -6.76 7.69 -9.67
C ASN A 325 -7.89 8.04 -8.68
N THR A 326 -8.44 9.26 -8.76
CA THR A 326 -9.67 9.67 -8.05
C THR A 326 -10.41 10.78 -8.80
N TYR A 327 -11.75 10.73 -8.84
CA TYR A 327 -12.55 11.90 -9.22
C TYR A 327 -12.36 13.07 -8.26
N VAL A 328 -12.41 14.32 -8.74
CA VAL A 328 -12.37 15.53 -7.89
C VAL A 328 -13.56 15.63 -6.92
N GLU A 329 -14.68 14.99 -7.26
CA GLU A 329 -15.86 14.86 -6.39
C GLU A 329 -15.99 13.47 -5.74
N GLY A 330 -14.96 12.63 -5.86
CA GLY A 330 -14.87 11.29 -5.27
C GLY A 330 -14.86 11.32 -3.73
N GLY A 331 -15.01 10.15 -3.12
CA GLY A 331 -15.00 9.97 -1.67
C GLY A 331 -16.31 10.36 -0.96
N ARG A 332 -17.24 11.03 -1.65
CA ARG A 332 -18.52 11.46 -1.07
C ARG A 332 -19.45 10.29 -0.79
N ALA A 333 -19.39 9.24 -1.59
CA ALA A 333 -20.17 8.04 -1.35
C ALA A 333 -19.55 6.78 -1.94
N TYR A 334 -19.63 5.69 -1.18
CA TYR A 334 -19.22 4.37 -1.63
C TYR A 334 -20.45 3.52 -1.89
N ASP A 335 -20.64 3.08 -3.13
CA ASP A 335 -21.76 2.25 -3.56
C ASP A 335 -21.31 0.79 -3.72
N LEU A 336 -21.89 -0.09 -2.92
CA LEU A 336 -21.52 -1.50 -2.82
C LEU A 336 -22.72 -2.38 -3.19
N THR A 337 -22.59 -3.20 -4.22
CA THR A 337 -23.66 -4.09 -4.67
C THR A 337 -23.57 -5.44 -3.96
N LEU A 338 -24.64 -5.82 -3.26
CA LEU A 338 -24.80 -7.16 -2.70
C LEU A 338 -25.41 -8.08 -3.77
N PRO A 339 -24.84 -9.28 -4.01
CA PRO A 339 -25.37 -10.21 -5.00
C PRO A 339 -26.85 -10.57 -4.76
N PRO A 340 -27.66 -10.75 -5.82
CA PRO A 340 -29.03 -11.23 -5.67
C PRO A 340 -29.07 -12.58 -4.91
N GLY A 341 -29.99 -12.70 -3.95
CA GLY A 341 -30.16 -13.95 -3.17
C GLY A 341 -29.23 -14.10 -1.98
N GLU A 342 -28.10 -13.37 -1.92
CA GLU A 342 -27.22 -13.39 -0.75
C GLU A 342 -27.85 -12.65 0.43
N ARG A 343 -27.85 -13.30 1.59
CA ARG A 343 -28.42 -12.75 2.83
C ARG A 343 -27.33 -12.05 3.63
N PHE A 344 -27.65 -10.95 4.31
CA PHE A 344 -26.77 -10.33 5.30
C PHE A 344 -27.57 -9.77 6.48
N ASN A 345 -26.94 -9.66 7.65
CA ASN A 345 -27.54 -9.05 8.85
C ASN A 345 -26.52 -8.31 9.73
N GLN A 346 -25.26 -8.23 9.31
CA GLN A 346 -24.21 -7.48 10.00
C GLN A 346 -23.30 -6.81 8.99
N VAL A 347 -22.93 -5.54 9.25
CA VAL A 347 -21.94 -4.78 8.48
C VAL A 347 -20.87 -4.28 9.43
N GLU A 348 -19.60 -4.52 9.11
CA GLU A 348 -18.45 -4.01 9.86
C GLU A 348 -17.67 -3.01 9.01
N VAL A 349 -17.27 -1.89 9.62
CA VAL A 349 -16.48 -0.84 8.95
C VAL A 349 -15.24 -0.53 9.77
N ARG A 350 -14.07 -0.52 9.10
CA ARG A 350 -12.78 -0.08 9.61
C ARG A 350 -12.33 1.20 8.89
N GLY A 351 -11.70 2.13 9.60
CA GLY A 351 -11.17 3.40 9.07
C GLY A 351 -11.82 4.63 9.69
N ALA A 352 -11.31 5.82 9.40
CA ALA A 352 -11.80 7.06 10.01
C ALA A 352 -13.07 7.65 9.37
N ALA A 353 -13.49 7.17 8.19
CA ALA A 353 -14.70 7.64 7.49
C ALA A 353 -15.92 7.68 8.40
N TYR A 354 -16.67 8.78 8.40
CA TYR A 354 -17.85 8.95 9.25
C TYR A 354 -19.00 9.55 8.46
N GLY A 355 -20.23 9.20 8.82
CA GLY A 355 -21.41 9.52 8.02
C GLY A 355 -22.50 8.47 8.14
N ALA A 356 -23.28 8.29 7.08
CA ALA A 356 -24.46 7.43 7.10
C ALA A 356 -24.25 6.15 6.28
N LEU A 357 -24.57 5.00 6.87
CA LEU A 357 -24.70 3.73 6.16
C LEU A 357 -26.17 3.48 5.85
N SER A 358 -26.51 3.18 4.60
CA SER A 358 -27.86 2.84 4.17
C SER A 358 -27.88 1.59 3.28
N TRP A 359 -29.04 0.95 3.20
CA TRP A 359 -29.34 -0.15 2.29
C TRP A 359 -30.58 0.21 1.48
N ASN A 360 -30.48 0.21 0.15
CA ASN A 360 -31.58 0.61 -0.76
C ASN A 360 -32.24 1.96 -0.35
N GLY A 361 -31.43 2.91 0.16
CA GLY A 361 -31.90 4.20 0.66
C GLY A 361 -32.41 4.21 2.10
N GLU A 362 -32.65 3.06 2.73
CA GLU A 362 -33.03 2.95 4.14
C GLU A 362 -31.79 3.07 5.03
N LYS A 363 -31.80 4.02 5.98
CA LYS A 363 -30.68 4.22 6.90
C LYS A 363 -30.52 3.04 7.85
N LEU A 364 -29.34 2.43 7.86
CA LEU A 364 -28.94 1.37 8.79
C LEU A 364 -28.24 1.91 10.03
N ALA A 365 -27.32 2.87 9.86
CA ALA A 365 -26.54 3.44 10.96
C ALA A 365 -26.02 4.84 10.65
N GLU A 366 -25.64 5.57 11.71
CA GLU A 366 -24.82 6.78 11.63
C GLU A 366 -23.51 6.52 12.38
N ARG A 367 -22.39 6.70 11.70
CA ARG A 367 -21.04 6.58 12.25
C ARG A 367 -20.53 7.96 12.67
N ARG A 368 -20.00 8.05 13.89
CA ARG A 368 -19.49 9.31 14.46
C ARG A 368 -18.00 9.51 14.15
N PRO A 369 -17.50 10.75 14.10
CA PRO A 369 -16.06 11.02 14.03
C PRO A 369 -15.29 10.35 15.17
N GLY A 370 -14.05 9.93 14.91
CA GLY A 370 -13.15 9.34 15.92
C GLY A 370 -13.39 7.85 16.21
N VAL A 371 -14.36 7.21 15.57
CA VAL A 371 -14.50 5.74 15.59
C VAL A 371 -13.54 5.15 14.56
N VAL A 372 -12.81 4.09 14.92
CA VAL A 372 -11.94 3.35 13.99
C VAL A 372 -12.60 2.05 13.52
N ARG A 373 -13.36 1.37 14.39
CA ARG A 373 -14.15 0.20 14.04
C ARG A 373 -15.59 0.30 14.52
N SER A 374 -16.53 -0.14 13.72
CA SER A 374 -17.95 -0.18 14.08
C SER A 374 -18.63 -1.43 13.54
N VAL A 375 -19.50 -2.03 14.37
CA VAL A 375 -20.34 -3.18 13.99
C VAL A 375 -21.80 -2.74 13.99
N VAL A 376 -22.48 -2.92 12.86
CA VAL A 376 -23.90 -2.60 12.67
C VAL A 376 -24.66 -3.90 12.46
N ARG A 377 -25.57 -4.25 13.38
CA ARG A 377 -26.51 -5.37 13.19
C ARG A 377 -27.86 -4.86 12.70
N THR A 378 -28.49 -5.62 11.80
CA THR A 378 -29.82 -5.32 11.25
C THR A 378 -30.67 -6.60 11.20
N THR A 379 -31.97 -6.46 10.94
CA THR A 379 -32.78 -7.63 10.58
C THR A 379 -32.26 -8.22 9.28
N PRO A 380 -32.31 -9.55 9.08
CA PRO A 380 -31.79 -10.16 7.86
C PRO A 380 -32.40 -9.53 6.59
N ARG A 381 -31.52 -9.19 5.65
CA ARG A 381 -31.83 -8.58 4.35
C ARG A 381 -31.21 -9.45 3.23
N THR A 382 -31.68 -9.29 2.00
CA THR A 382 -31.23 -10.09 0.85
C THR A 382 -30.93 -9.20 -0.34
N GLY A 383 -29.73 -9.33 -0.93
CA GLY A 383 -29.26 -8.53 -2.07
C GLY A 383 -29.36 -7.02 -1.86
N GLY A 384 -29.37 -6.26 -2.96
CA GLY A 384 -29.54 -4.80 -2.96
C GLY A 384 -28.22 -4.04 -2.97
N ALA A 385 -28.26 -2.76 -2.60
CA ALA A 385 -27.09 -1.89 -2.56
C ALA A 385 -26.88 -1.29 -1.17
N LEU A 386 -25.68 -1.46 -0.62
CA LEU A 386 -25.19 -0.68 0.50
C LEU A 386 -24.59 0.62 -0.01
N ARG A 387 -24.86 1.72 0.67
CA ARG A 387 -24.25 3.02 0.41
C ARG A 387 -23.69 3.60 1.69
N PHE A 388 -22.41 3.95 1.68
CA PHE A 388 -21.82 4.78 2.72
C PHE A 388 -21.74 6.23 2.23
N ALA A 389 -22.53 7.13 2.80
CA ALA A 389 -22.45 8.56 2.52
C ALA A 389 -21.44 9.20 3.49
N ASN A 390 -20.30 9.61 2.96
CA ASN A 390 -19.19 10.14 3.75
C ASN A 390 -19.39 11.63 4.02
N ARG A 391 -19.26 12.05 5.29
CA ARG A 391 -19.43 13.47 5.66
C ARG A 391 -18.18 14.29 5.32
N MET A 392 -17.00 13.67 5.34
CA MET A 392 -15.77 14.26 4.85
C MET A 392 -15.23 13.34 3.76
N ALA A 393 -15.37 13.74 2.50
CA ALA A 393 -15.20 12.86 1.34
C ALA A 393 -13.92 12.02 1.38
N GLU A 394 -12.80 12.60 1.80
CA GLU A 394 -11.49 11.93 1.78
C GLU A 394 -11.16 11.12 3.03
N GLN A 395 -12.00 11.17 4.07
CA GLN A 395 -11.77 10.31 5.24
C GLN A 395 -12.01 8.86 4.85
N PRO A 396 -11.01 7.97 4.98
CA PRO A 396 -11.06 6.68 4.32
C PRO A 396 -11.84 5.62 5.10
N ILE A 397 -12.48 4.74 4.35
CA ILE A 397 -12.79 3.38 4.76
C ILE A 397 -11.57 2.53 4.40
N GLN A 398 -10.97 1.92 5.42
CA GLN A 398 -9.91 0.93 5.27
C GLN A 398 -10.49 -0.41 4.82
N GLU A 399 -11.59 -0.84 5.43
CA GLU A 399 -12.31 -2.06 5.04
C GLU A 399 -13.81 -1.93 5.39
N ILE A 400 -14.67 -2.49 4.56
CA ILE A 400 -16.09 -2.70 4.86
C ILE A 400 -16.51 -4.13 4.51
N TRP A 401 -17.14 -4.80 5.46
CA TRP A 401 -17.54 -6.20 5.35
C TRP A 401 -19.04 -6.36 5.56
N ALA A 402 -19.68 -7.26 4.81
CA ALA A 402 -21.04 -7.71 5.04
C ALA A 402 -21.05 -9.19 5.46
N TYR A 403 -21.85 -9.52 6.49
CA TYR A 403 -21.93 -10.85 7.07
C TYR A 403 -23.38 -11.34 7.21
N ASP A 404 -23.61 -12.64 6.97
CA ASP A 404 -24.77 -13.38 7.48
C ASP A 404 -24.36 -14.17 8.74
N VAL A 405 -24.80 -13.68 9.90
CA VAL A 405 -24.51 -14.28 11.20
C VAL A 405 -25.74 -15.01 11.72
N ALA A 406 -25.64 -16.32 11.94
CA ALA A 406 -26.75 -17.14 12.43
C ALA A 406 -26.26 -18.32 13.30
N PRO A 407 -27.09 -18.87 14.19
CA PRO A 407 -26.80 -20.16 14.80
C PRO A 407 -26.60 -21.25 13.74
N GLY A 408 -25.54 -22.05 13.87
CA GLY A 408 -25.23 -23.10 12.90
C GLY A 408 -23.84 -23.69 13.12
N ALA A 409 -23.74 -25.00 12.87
CA ALA A 409 -22.45 -25.70 12.80
C ALA A 409 -21.87 -25.59 11.38
N GLU A 410 -20.59 -25.91 11.24
CA GLU A 410 -19.97 -26.04 9.93
C GLU A 410 -20.57 -27.19 9.12
N PRO A 411 -20.60 -27.11 7.78
CA PRO A 411 -21.10 -28.20 6.95
C PRO A 411 -20.22 -29.46 7.07
N ALA A 412 -20.72 -30.58 6.54
CA ALA A 412 -19.91 -31.78 6.44
C ALA A 412 -18.70 -31.56 5.51
N GLY A 413 -18.89 -30.80 4.42
CA GLY A 413 -17.93 -30.68 3.34
C GLY A 413 -17.75 -32.00 2.57
N THR A 414 -16.82 -32.02 1.62
CA THR A 414 -16.34 -33.27 1.02
C THR A 414 -15.46 -34.03 2.00
N PHE A 415 -14.61 -33.32 2.76
CA PHE A 415 -13.88 -33.80 3.92
C PHE A 415 -13.39 -32.60 4.77
N LYS A 416 -12.71 -32.89 5.88
CA LYS A 416 -12.11 -31.90 6.78
C LYS A 416 -10.67 -32.25 7.10
N LEU A 417 -9.80 -31.26 7.18
CA LEU A 417 -8.52 -31.38 7.88
C LEU A 417 -8.71 -30.86 9.30
N ASP A 418 -8.51 -31.73 10.28
CA ASP A 418 -8.71 -31.48 11.71
C ASP A 418 -7.39 -31.26 12.43
N TYR A 419 -7.31 -30.16 13.18
CA TYR A 419 -6.15 -29.72 13.92
C TYR A 419 -6.51 -29.38 15.36
N THR A 420 -5.53 -29.53 16.24
CA THR A 420 -5.54 -29.01 17.60
C THR A 420 -4.43 -27.98 17.75
N ILE A 421 -4.77 -26.79 18.23
CA ILE A 421 -3.80 -25.73 18.51
C ILE A 421 -2.91 -26.16 19.67
N ARG A 422 -1.58 -26.04 19.48
CA ARG A 422 -0.57 -26.35 20.49
C ARG A 422 0.31 -25.15 20.76
N ALA A 423 0.16 -24.58 21.94
CA ALA A 423 0.97 -23.46 22.43
C ALA A 423 2.39 -23.87 22.82
N ALA A 424 2.65 -25.15 23.10
CA ALA A 424 3.98 -25.64 23.47
C ALA A 424 4.88 -25.99 22.27
N VAL A 425 4.30 -26.10 21.06
CA VAL A 425 5.05 -26.53 19.86
C VAL A 425 5.76 -25.35 19.21
N ALA A 426 7.05 -25.54 18.90
CA ALA A 426 7.85 -24.57 18.16
C ALA A 426 7.36 -24.41 16.71
N PRO A 427 7.19 -23.16 16.22
CA PRO A 427 6.77 -22.89 14.84
C PRO A 427 7.93 -23.07 13.85
N THR A 428 8.79 -24.05 14.04
CA THR A 428 10.04 -24.24 13.26
C THR A 428 9.89 -25.21 12.10
N LEU A 429 8.67 -25.67 11.80
CA LEU A 429 8.40 -26.46 10.61
C LEU A 429 8.82 -25.67 9.37
N ALA A 430 9.47 -26.35 8.41
CA ALA A 430 10.02 -25.70 7.22
C ALA A 430 8.93 -24.94 6.43
N ALA A 431 7.75 -25.52 6.31
CA ALA A 431 6.59 -24.91 5.64
C ALA A 431 6.10 -23.60 6.29
N LEU A 432 6.50 -23.31 7.54
CA LEU A 432 6.13 -22.09 8.27
C LEU A 432 7.15 -20.96 8.14
N ALA A 433 8.33 -21.21 7.54
CA ALA A 433 9.39 -20.20 7.45
C ALA A 433 8.95 -18.87 6.79
N PRO A 434 8.18 -18.85 5.68
CA PRO A 434 7.67 -17.61 5.10
C PRO A 434 6.77 -16.81 6.04
N LEU A 435 5.83 -17.48 6.73
CA LEU A 435 4.90 -16.84 7.65
C LEU A 435 5.60 -16.29 8.89
N ASN A 436 6.55 -17.05 9.46
CA ASN A 436 7.35 -16.56 10.58
C ASN A 436 8.15 -15.31 10.21
N ARG A 437 8.74 -15.28 9.00
CA ARG A 437 9.44 -14.10 8.49
C ARG A 437 8.50 -12.90 8.34
N PHE A 438 7.32 -13.12 7.77
CA PHE A 438 6.30 -12.07 7.61
C PHE A 438 5.88 -11.49 8.97
N ILE A 439 5.53 -12.35 9.93
CA ILE A 439 5.07 -11.94 11.27
C ILE A 439 6.17 -11.18 12.02
N ALA A 440 7.40 -11.68 12.04
CA ALA A 440 8.52 -11.01 12.68
C ALA A 440 8.83 -9.63 12.05
N GLY A 441 8.66 -9.53 10.72
CA GLY A 441 8.86 -8.30 9.97
C GLY A 441 7.75 -7.26 10.18
N ARG A 442 6.48 -7.71 10.31
CA ARG A 442 5.29 -6.84 10.41
C ARG A 442 4.96 -6.40 11.84
N TYR A 443 5.10 -7.29 12.83
CA TYR A 443 4.64 -7.07 14.20
C TYR A 443 5.81 -6.83 15.16
N ALA A 444 5.59 -5.96 16.15
CA ALA A 444 6.53 -5.78 17.25
C ALA A 444 6.69 -7.11 18.02
N PRO A 445 7.84 -7.35 18.70
CA PRO A 445 8.08 -8.63 19.37
C PRO A 445 7.00 -9.06 20.38
N ASP A 446 6.35 -8.11 21.05
CA ASP A 446 5.24 -8.35 21.97
C ASP A 446 3.93 -8.72 21.26
N GLU A 447 3.73 -8.28 20.01
CA GLU A 447 2.57 -8.62 19.18
C GLU A 447 2.82 -9.87 18.29
N ALA A 448 4.04 -10.41 18.23
CA ALA A 448 4.44 -11.49 17.30
C ALA A 448 4.23 -12.92 17.85
N THR A 449 3.33 -13.12 18.82
CA THR A 449 3.13 -14.44 19.45
C THR A 449 2.50 -15.43 18.47
N THR A 450 3.18 -16.55 18.20
CA THR A 450 2.71 -17.62 17.30
C THR A 450 2.41 -18.93 18.03
N VAL A 451 1.42 -19.67 17.54
CA VAL A 451 1.12 -21.06 17.95
C VAL A 451 0.90 -21.93 16.70
N VAL A 452 1.05 -23.25 16.82
CA VAL A 452 0.94 -24.16 15.68
C VAL A 452 -0.32 -25.01 15.79
N ALA A 453 -1.09 -25.10 14.72
CA ALA A 453 -2.18 -26.05 14.56
C ALA A 453 -1.59 -27.41 14.17
N MET A 454 -1.59 -28.37 15.10
CA MET A 454 -1.05 -29.72 14.88
C MET A 454 -2.17 -30.70 14.53
N PRO A 455 -1.94 -31.76 13.73
CA PRO A 455 -2.97 -32.75 13.43
C PRO A 455 -3.57 -33.33 14.72
N THR A 456 -4.89 -33.42 14.80
CA THR A 456 -5.57 -33.95 15.99
C THR A 456 -5.20 -35.42 16.21
N SER A 457 -5.07 -35.84 17.48
CA SER A 457 -4.61 -37.18 17.88
C SER A 457 -5.37 -38.30 17.17
N GLY A 458 -4.64 -39.28 16.63
CA GLY A 458 -5.19 -40.42 15.87
C GLY A 458 -4.77 -40.43 14.40
N VAL A 459 -4.31 -39.28 13.87
CA VAL A 459 -3.70 -39.17 12.55
C VAL A 459 -2.21 -39.53 12.64
N LYS A 460 -1.78 -40.58 11.94
CA LYS A 460 -0.34 -40.92 11.78
C LYS A 460 0.31 -39.99 10.74
N ALA A 461 0.48 -38.72 11.07
CA ALA A 461 1.19 -37.77 10.21
C ALA A 461 2.71 -37.89 10.37
N ALA A 462 3.44 -37.89 9.26
CA ALA A 462 4.88 -37.61 9.25
C ALA A 462 5.09 -36.15 9.62
N VAL A 463 5.26 -35.87 10.91
CA VAL A 463 5.94 -34.65 11.32
C VAL A 463 7.43 -34.92 11.11
N GLY A 464 8.10 -34.17 10.21
CA GLY A 464 9.52 -34.33 9.83
C GLY A 464 10.36 -34.91 10.96
N ALA A 465 11.05 -36.04 10.74
CA ALA A 465 11.68 -36.74 11.87
C ALA A 465 12.74 -35.83 12.48
N GLY A 466 12.65 -35.65 13.80
CA GLY A 466 13.33 -34.57 14.53
C GLY A 466 12.34 -33.61 15.22
N ALA A 467 11.15 -33.36 14.64
CA ALA A 467 10.06 -32.63 15.30
C ALA A 467 9.15 -33.55 16.14
N ALA A 468 9.14 -34.85 15.85
CA ALA A 468 8.49 -35.87 16.67
C ALA A 468 9.41 -36.30 17.83
N GLY A 469 9.29 -35.64 18.99
CA GLY A 469 9.84 -36.14 20.27
C GLY A 469 10.79 -35.19 21.02
N GLY A 470 11.24 -34.11 20.39
CA GLY A 470 12.02 -33.05 21.05
C GLY A 470 11.20 -31.79 21.22
N ALA A 471 10.20 -31.79 22.10
CA ALA A 471 9.57 -30.56 22.54
C ALA A 471 10.61 -29.74 23.32
N ALA A 472 11.45 -28.97 22.62
CA ALA A 472 12.02 -27.79 23.24
C ALA A 472 10.83 -26.89 23.55
N ALA A 473 10.33 -26.97 24.79
CA ALA A 473 9.29 -26.10 25.27
C ALA A 473 9.72 -24.66 24.98
N ILE A 474 8.93 -23.93 24.17
CA ILE A 474 9.24 -22.53 23.93
C ILE A 474 9.02 -21.77 25.22
N ALA A 475 10.07 -21.11 25.71
CA ALA A 475 9.92 -20.05 26.69
C ALA A 475 9.15 -18.90 26.03
N ARG A 476 7.90 -18.70 26.47
CA ARG A 476 7.06 -17.60 25.99
C ARG A 476 7.51 -16.31 26.67
N PRO A 477 7.77 -15.22 25.92
CA PRO A 477 8.20 -13.97 26.51
C PRO A 477 7.11 -13.40 27.44
N ALA A 478 7.52 -12.90 28.61
CA ALA A 478 6.62 -12.19 29.50
C ALA A 478 6.20 -10.85 28.86
N GLY A 479 4.96 -10.40 29.10
CA GLY A 479 4.49 -9.10 28.60
C GLY A 479 4.06 -9.07 27.14
N ALA A 480 3.76 -10.22 26.53
CA ALA A 480 3.14 -10.27 25.20
C ALA A 480 1.80 -9.50 25.16
N ALA A 481 1.55 -8.81 24.05
CA ALA A 481 0.25 -8.21 23.76
C ALA A 481 -0.82 -9.31 23.60
N PRO A 482 -2.10 -9.01 23.85
CA PRO A 482 -3.18 -10.00 23.82
C PRO A 482 -3.60 -10.34 22.38
N ILE A 483 -2.67 -10.92 21.63
CA ILE A 483 -2.80 -11.36 20.24
C ILE A 483 -2.03 -12.65 20.03
N VAL A 484 -2.62 -13.58 19.28
CA VAL A 484 -2.01 -14.84 18.92
C VAL A 484 -2.23 -15.11 17.44
N HIS A 485 -1.15 -15.40 16.73
CA HIS A 485 -1.16 -15.87 15.35
C HIS A 485 -1.13 -17.41 15.35
N VAL A 486 -2.21 -18.03 14.84
CA VAL A 486 -2.33 -19.48 14.71
C VAL A 486 -1.83 -19.86 13.33
N LEU A 487 -0.69 -20.54 13.27
CA LEU A 487 -0.06 -21.01 12.04
C LEU A 487 -0.57 -22.41 11.70
N ILE A 488 -1.03 -22.58 10.46
CA ILE A 488 -1.54 -23.84 9.92
C ILE A 488 -0.60 -24.27 8.79
N PRO A 489 0.26 -25.26 9.03
CA PRO A 489 1.21 -25.73 8.01
C PRO A 489 0.50 -26.33 6.80
N ALA A 490 0.94 -26.00 5.59
CA ALA A 490 0.47 -26.65 4.37
C ALA A 490 0.89 -28.13 4.27
N SER A 491 1.98 -28.46 4.96
CA SER A 491 2.59 -29.79 5.05
C SER A 491 3.38 -29.91 6.35
N PHE A 492 3.53 -31.13 6.86
CA PHE A 492 4.37 -31.48 8.00
C PHE A 492 5.56 -32.37 7.59
N GLY A 493 5.61 -32.81 6.33
CA GLY A 493 6.54 -33.80 5.83
C GLY A 493 7.98 -33.32 5.65
N ASP A 494 8.18 -32.03 5.38
CA ASP A 494 9.51 -31.47 5.12
C ASP A 494 10.42 -31.57 6.36
N ALA A 495 11.53 -32.30 6.23
CA ALA A 495 12.56 -32.37 7.25
C ALA A 495 13.53 -31.19 7.16
N ALA A 496 13.97 -30.68 8.31
CA ALA A 496 15.05 -29.70 8.34
C ALA A 496 16.39 -30.33 7.89
N PRO A 497 17.36 -29.54 7.39
CA PRO A 497 18.71 -30.04 7.12
C PRO A 497 19.32 -30.75 8.34
N ASP A 498 20.09 -31.81 8.09
CA ASP A 498 20.75 -32.61 9.14
C ASP A 498 19.78 -33.26 10.16
N GLN A 499 18.54 -33.53 9.75
CA GLN A 499 17.56 -34.27 10.53
C GLN A 499 17.16 -35.58 9.82
N PRO A 500 16.79 -36.64 10.56
CA PRO A 500 16.30 -37.86 9.95
C PRO A 500 15.03 -37.61 9.12
N VAL A 501 14.75 -38.47 8.14
CA VAL A 501 13.52 -38.41 7.35
C VAL A 501 12.34 -38.96 8.15
N ALA A 502 11.19 -38.27 8.16
CA ALA A 502 9.95 -38.83 8.71
C ALA A 502 9.46 -40.01 7.86
N ARG A 503 9.23 -41.16 8.49
CA ARG A 503 8.67 -42.35 7.82
C ARG A 503 7.17 -42.49 8.11
N ALA A 504 6.39 -41.53 7.62
CA ALA A 504 4.92 -41.59 7.60
C ALA A 504 4.40 -40.77 6.41
N TRP A 505 3.09 -40.82 6.17
CA TRP A 505 2.45 -40.01 5.15
C TRP A 505 2.26 -38.58 5.65
N ASP A 506 2.40 -37.61 4.76
CA ASP A 506 2.17 -36.21 5.06
C ASP A 506 0.69 -35.94 5.40
N TYR A 507 0.43 -34.88 6.15
CA TYR A 507 -0.90 -34.40 6.49
C TYR A 507 -1.02 -32.92 6.15
N GLY A 508 -1.91 -32.54 5.26
CA GLY A 508 -1.98 -31.16 4.78
C GLY A 508 -2.76 -31.10 3.49
N TRP A 509 -2.57 -30.03 2.72
CA TRP A 509 -3.33 -29.82 1.47
C TRP A 509 -2.51 -29.81 0.19
N GLN A 510 -1.19 -29.96 0.26
CA GLN A 510 -0.34 -29.95 -0.94
C GLN A 510 -0.72 -31.00 -1.99
N ASN A 511 -1.40 -32.08 -1.59
CA ASN A 511 -1.86 -33.15 -2.50
C ASN A 511 -3.40 -33.26 -2.58
N LEU A 512 -4.15 -32.21 -2.20
CA LEU A 512 -5.62 -32.23 -2.23
C LEU A 512 -6.17 -31.65 -3.53
N HIS A 513 -7.29 -32.21 -3.99
CA HIS A 513 -7.99 -31.78 -5.21
C HIS A 513 -9.02 -30.66 -4.96
N ASP A 514 -9.78 -30.80 -3.86
CA ASP A 514 -10.92 -29.96 -3.51
C ASP A 514 -10.52 -28.58 -2.98
N GLY A 515 -11.48 -27.65 -2.95
CA GLY A 515 -11.25 -26.28 -2.48
C GLY A 515 -11.67 -26.07 -1.04
N LEU A 516 -10.96 -25.19 -0.33
CA LEU A 516 -11.32 -24.69 0.99
C LEU A 516 -12.60 -23.85 0.90
N ASP A 517 -13.59 -24.23 1.69
CA ASP A 517 -14.86 -23.52 1.92
C ASP A 517 -14.69 -22.49 3.05
N GLY A 518 -14.08 -22.93 4.15
CA GLY A 518 -13.94 -22.09 5.31
C GLY A 518 -13.30 -22.81 6.49
N ILE A 519 -13.36 -22.16 7.65
CA ILE A 519 -12.65 -22.59 8.86
C ILE A 519 -13.61 -22.64 10.05
N ALA A 520 -13.67 -23.80 10.70
CA ALA A 520 -14.37 -23.95 11.96
C ALA A 520 -13.38 -23.88 13.13
N ILE A 521 -13.64 -23.03 14.12
CA ILE A 521 -12.79 -22.82 15.30
C ILE A 521 -13.62 -23.10 16.56
N ASP A 522 -13.15 -24.03 17.39
CA ASP A 522 -13.69 -24.23 18.74
C ASP A 522 -12.94 -23.32 19.72
N LEU A 523 -13.52 -22.16 20.02
CA LEU A 523 -13.06 -21.29 21.09
C LEU A 523 -13.27 -22.02 22.43
N PRO A 524 -12.20 -22.28 23.22
CA PRO A 524 -12.32 -23.02 24.45
C PRO A 524 -13.03 -22.18 25.53
N ALA A 525 -13.35 -22.81 26.66
CA ALA A 525 -13.85 -22.12 27.85
C ALA A 525 -12.73 -21.28 28.50
N MET A 526 -12.43 -20.12 27.92
CA MET A 526 -11.30 -19.28 28.29
C MET A 526 -11.52 -18.60 29.65
N LYS A 527 -10.51 -18.67 30.52
CA LYS A 527 -10.49 -18.01 31.84
C LYS A 527 -9.88 -16.62 31.72
N LEU A 528 -10.62 -15.70 31.12
CA LEU A 528 -10.17 -14.33 30.84
C LEU A 528 -10.95 -13.31 31.65
N THR A 529 -10.30 -12.20 31.95
CA THR A 529 -10.91 -11.06 32.63
C THR A 529 -11.91 -10.36 31.70
N PRO A 530 -13.21 -10.33 32.03
CA PRO A 530 -14.20 -9.65 31.19
C PRO A 530 -14.21 -8.12 31.38
N ASP A 531 -14.87 -7.42 30.46
CA ASP A 531 -15.26 -6.02 30.60
C ASP A 531 -16.33 -5.83 31.70
N ALA A 532 -16.72 -4.57 31.93
CA ALA A 532 -17.75 -4.22 32.92
C ALA A 532 -19.14 -4.84 32.65
N ARG A 533 -19.38 -5.40 31.45
CA ARG A 533 -20.63 -6.08 31.06
C ARG A 533 -20.50 -7.61 31.09
N GLY A 534 -19.36 -8.15 31.56
CA GLY A 534 -19.12 -9.57 31.63
C GLY A 534 -18.74 -10.22 30.29
N LEU A 535 -18.22 -9.43 29.34
CA LEU A 535 -17.86 -9.86 27.99
C LEU A 535 -16.35 -9.79 27.74
N VAL A 536 -15.83 -10.72 26.94
CA VAL A 536 -14.47 -10.69 26.41
C VAL A 536 -14.57 -10.42 24.92
N ALA A 537 -14.11 -9.24 24.49
CA ALA A 537 -14.09 -8.85 23.09
C ALA A 537 -12.90 -9.50 22.37
N LEU A 538 -13.16 -10.05 21.19
CA LEU A 538 -12.20 -10.70 20.31
C LEU A 538 -12.29 -10.11 18.90
N ASN A 539 -11.15 -10.08 18.22
CA ASN A 539 -11.08 -9.85 16.78
C ASN A 539 -10.39 -11.05 16.13
N ILE A 540 -11.06 -11.65 15.15
CA ILE A 540 -10.59 -12.87 14.47
C ILE A 540 -10.41 -12.55 13.00
N ARG A 541 -9.21 -12.81 12.49
CA ARG A 541 -8.89 -12.59 11.08
C ARG A 541 -8.29 -13.83 10.45
N VAL A 542 -8.77 -14.23 9.27
CA VAL A 542 -8.16 -15.29 8.46
C VAL A 542 -7.45 -14.64 7.29
N LYS A 543 -6.22 -15.07 7.02
CA LYS A 543 -5.32 -14.39 6.09
C LYS A 543 -5.18 -15.16 4.77
N ASP A 544 -4.97 -14.44 3.68
CA ASP A 544 -4.71 -15.06 2.38
C ASP A 544 -3.34 -15.76 2.39
N PRO A 545 -3.23 -17.01 1.89
CA PRO A 545 -1.99 -17.78 1.97
C PRO A 545 -0.86 -17.25 1.06
N ILE A 546 -1.18 -16.60 -0.07
CA ILE A 546 -0.16 -16.07 -1.01
C ILE A 546 0.19 -14.61 -0.73
N TRP A 547 -0.72 -13.84 -0.11
CA TRP A 547 -0.45 -12.50 0.41
C TRP A 547 -0.87 -12.36 1.89
N PRO A 548 0.02 -12.70 2.84
CA PRO A 548 -0.25 -12.65 4.28
C PRO A 548 -0.73 -11.30 4.84
N GLY A 549 -0.58 -10.21 4.10
CA GLY A 549 -1.15 -8.89 4.45
C GLY A 549 -2.68 -8.85 4.34
N ARG A 550 -3.25 -9.61 3.41
CA ARG A 550 -4.68 -9.61 3.09
C ARG A 550 -5.50 -10.46 4.05
N ASP A 551 -6.57 -9.88 4.58
CA ASP A 551 -7.64 -10.51 5.33
C ASP A 551 -8.69 -11.09 4.38
N MET A 552 -8.90 -12.41 4.45
CA MET A 552 -10.06 -13.06 3.82
C MET A 552 -11.33 -12.79 4.62
N ILE A 553 -11.21 -12.57 5.93
CA ILE A 553 -12.27 -12.11 6.84
C ILE A 553 -11.63 -11.32 7.99
N ASP A 554 -12.34 -10.31 8.50
CA ASP A 554 -11.98 -9.55 9.70
C ASP A 554 -13.25 -9.34 10.55
N LEU A 555 -13.39 -10.16 11.58
CA LEU A 555 -14.63 -10.33 12.34
C LEU A 555 -14.47 -9.87 13.79
N SER A 556 -15.39 -9.04 14.27
CA SER A 556 -15.44 -8.56 15.66
C SER A 556 -16.56 -9.24 16.44
N VAL A 557 -16.23 -10.00 17.50
CA VAL A 557 -17.19 -10.76 18.31
C VAL A 557 -16.83 -10.73 19.78
N SER A 558 -17.80 -11.01 20.65
CA SER A 558 -17.57 -11.17 22.08
C SER A 558 -17.95 -12.57 22.54
N VAL A 559 -17.28 -13.06 23.58
CA VAL A 559 -17.63 -14.29 24.30
C VAL A 559 -17.84 -13.99 25.79
N ARG A 560 -18.42 -14.94 26.53
CA ARG A 560 -18.40 -14.90 28.00
C ARG A 560 -17.22 -15.72 28.51
N PRO A 561 -16.58 -15.32 29.63
CA PRO A 561 -15.59 -16.15 30.29
C PRO A 561 -16.15 -17.54 30.61
N ASN A 562 -15.28 -18.55 30.58
CA ASN A 562 -15.58 -19.95 30.92
C ASN A 562 -16.67 -20.61 30.03
N GLN A 563 -16.96 -20.07 28.85
CA GLN A 563 -17.89 -20.67 27.91
C GLN A 563 -17.18 -21.02 26.60
N ALA A 564 -17.29 -22.28 26.18
CA ALA A 564 -16.83 -22.71 24.87
C ALA A 564 -17.83 -22.28 23.79
N ARG A 565 -17.32 -21.95 22.61
CA ARG A 565 -18.12 -21.55 21.43
C ARG A 565 -17.49 -22.13 20.17
N THR A 566 -18.31 -22.60 19.25
CA THR A 566 -17.86 -22.95 17.91
C THR A 566 -18.20 -21.81 16.94
N LEU A 567 -17.21 -21.38 16.18
CA LEU A 567 -17.38 -20.45 15.07
C LEU A 567 -17.13 -21.19 13.77
N TRP A 568 -18.12 -21.19 12.87
CA TRP A 568 -17.93 -21.55 11.47
C TRP A 568 -17.78 -20.27 10.65
N LEU A 569 -16.58 -20.04 10.14
CA LEU A 569 -16.25 -18.92 9.25
C LEU A 569 -16.33 -19.45 7.82
N ASP A 570 -17.44 -19.16 7.15
CA ASP A 570 -17.66 -19.40 5.72
C ASP A 570 -17.02 -18.22 4.96
N LEU A 571 -15.89 -18.53 4.32
CA LEU A 571 -14.98 -17.57 3.72
C LEU A 571 -15.24 -17.51 2.21
N ARG A 572 -14.49 -16.67 1.51
CA ARG A 572 -14.37 -16.82 0.07
C ARG A 572 -13.64 -18.11 -0.27
N ASP A 573 -14.16 -18.89 -1.21
CA ASP A 573 -13.58 -20.18 -1.53
C ASP A 573 -12.17 -20.08 -2.11
N ARG A 574 -11.33 -21.07 -1.77
CA ARG A 574 -9.95 -21.15 -2.25
C ARG A 574 -9.57 -22.55 -2.71
N VAL A 575 -9.13 -22.66 -3.95
CA VAL A 575 -8.20 -23.72 -4.32
C VAL A 575 -6.83 -23.35 -3.75
N LEU A 576 -6.42 -23.99 -2.65
CA LEU A 576 -5.17 -23.64 -1.95
C LEU A 576 -3.92 -23.92 -2.80
N THR A 577 -2.89 -23.08 -2.61
CA THR A 577 -1.51 -23.33 -3.07
C THR A 577 -0.75 -24.17 -2.04
N HIS A 578 0.56 -24.34 -2.22
CA HIS A 578 1.41 -25.04 -1.26
C HIS A 578 1.86 -24.16 -0.09
N ASP A 579 1.39 -22.91 -0.03
CA ASP A 579 1.70 -21.97 1.02
C ASP A 579 0.86 -22.24 2.27
N SER A 580 1.49 -22.07 3.44
CA SER A 580 0.83 -22.21 4.74
C SER A 580 -0.16 -21.07 4.98
N LEU A 581 -1.22 -21.36 5.74
CA LEU A 581 -2.24 -20.39 6.12
C LEU A 581 -2.02 -19.93 7.57
N TYR A 582 -2.43 -18.73 7.92
CA TYR A 582 -2.56 -18.34 9.32
C TYR A 582 -3.83 -17.53 9.60
N LEU A 583 -4.18 -17.48 10.88
CA LEU A 583 -5.21 -16.60 11.38
C LEU A 583 -4.71 -15.88 12.63
N THR A 584 -5.34 -14.75 12.95
CA THR A 584 -5.01 -13.93 14.11
C THR A 584 -6.23 -13.84 15.02
N ILE A 585 -6.02 -14.07 16.32
CA ILE A 585 -7.02 -13.82 17.36
C ILE A 585 -6.43 -12.77 18.30
N ALA A 586 -7.04 -11.59 18.33
CA ALA A 586 -6.71 -10.51 19.25
C ALA A 586 -7.82 -10.35 20.29
N SER A 587 -7.49 -9.87 21.50
CA SER A 587 -8.43 -9.73 22.60
C SER A 587 -8.32 -8.39 23.34
N ALA A 588 -9.47 -7.90 23.79
CA ALA A 588 -9.51 -6.80 24.75
C ALA A 588 -9.08 -7.24 26.15
N ALA A 589 -9.02 -8.53 26.45
CA ALA A 589 -8.58 -9.01 27.77
C ALA A 589 -7.05 -9.05 27.83
N PRO A 590 -6.39 -8.32 28.76
CA PRO A 590 -4.92 -8.24 28.81
C PRO A 590 -4.26 -9.55 29.24
N ASP A 591 -5.02 -10.47 29.83
CA ASP A 591 -4.61 -11.83 30.23
C ASP A 591 -4.81 -12.88 29.12
N PHE A 592 -5.20 -12.47 27.90
CA PHE A 592 -5.24 -13.35 26.74
C PHE A 592 -3.82 -13.65 26.24
N THR A 593 -3.48 -14.94 26.15
CA THR A 593 -2.14 -15.41 25.75
C THR A 593 -2.26 -16.65 24.86
N ALA A 594 -1.13 -17.15 24.36
CA ALA A 594 -1.07 -18.43 23.65
C ALA A 594 -1.74 -19.59 24.41
N SER A 595 -1.65 -19.61 25.74
CA SER A 595 -2.26 -20.64 26.58
C SER A 595 -3.80 -20.58 26.61
N SER A 596 -4.38 -19.40 26.34
CA SER A 596 -5.83 -19.21 26.34
C SER A 596 -6.53 -20.02 25.25
N ILE A 597 -5.83 -20.32 24.14
CA ILE A 597 -6.36 -21.10 23.01
C ILE A 597 -5.64 -22.44 22.82
N ASP A 598 -4.81 -22.87 23.79
CA ASP A 598 -4.18 -24.19 23.74
C ASP A 598 -5.26 -25.29 23.83
N GLY A 599 -5.15 -26.29 22.97
CA GLY A 599 -6.13 -27.38 22.88
C GLY A 599 -7.41 -27.03 22.12
N ALA A 600 -7.59 -25.79 21.65
CA ALA A 600 -8.67 -25.42 20.76
C ALA A 600 -8.61 -26.26 19.47
N ARG A 601 -9.77 -26.70 18.97
CA ARG A 601 -9.84 -27.42 17.68
C ARG A 601 -10.04 -26.43 16.54
N LEU A 602 -9.39 -26.72 15.43
CA LEU A 602 -9.52 -25.99 14.18
C LEU A 602 -9.75 -26.99 13.05
N ARG A 603 -10.76 -26.76 12.22
CA ARG A 603 -11.03 -27.60 11.06
C ARG A 603 -11.05 -26.74 9.80
N LEU A 604 -10.26 -27.14 8.80
CA LEU A 604 -10.40 -26.65 7.44
C LEU A 604 -11.46 -27.53 6.75
N VAL A 605 -12.53 -26.91 6.26
CA VAL A 605 -13.64 -27.62 5.61
C VAL A 605 -13.53 -27.42 4.11
N PHE A 606 -13.63 -28.53 3.35
CA PHE A 606 -13.46 -28.52 1.90
C PHE A 606 -14.79 -28.79 1.18
N LYS A 607 -14.90 -28.30 -0.06
CA LYS A 607 -16.04 -28.50 -0.97
C LYS A 607 -15.54 -28.93 -2.36
N PRO A 608 -16.42 -29.43 -3.25
CA PRO A 608 -16.03 -29.84 -4.59
C PRO A 608 -15.26 -28.74 -5.32
N ARG A 609 -14.14 -29.09 -5.93
CA ARG A 609 -13.25 -28.15 -6.62
C ARG A 609 -13.97 -27.20 -7.58
N GLY A 610 -14.93 -27.72 -8.37
CA GLY A 610 -15.65 -26.93 -9.37
C GLY A 610 -16.45 -25.78 -8.76
N GLU A 611 -17.03 -25.98 -7.58
CA GLU A 611 -17.77 -24.94 -6.85
C GLU A 611 -16.79 -23.90 -6.29
N ALA A 612 -15.73 -24.35 -5.62
CA ALA A 612 -14.71 -23.46 -5.05
C ALA A 612 -13.95 -22.64 -6.12
N ALA A 613 -13.75 -23.21 -7.31
CA ALA A 613 -13.06 -22.54 -8.41
C ALA A 613 -13.79 -21.28 -8.88
N MET A 614 -15.13 -21.24 -8.80
CA MET A 614 -15.91 -20.09 -9.25
C MET A 614 -15.58 -18.81 -8.47
N GLU A 615 -15.61 -18.88 -7.13
CA GLU A 615 -15.26 -17.72 -6.30
C GLU A 615 -13.75 -17.44 -6.31
N HIS A 616 -12.91 -18.49 -6.38
CA HIS A 616 -11.47 -18.34 -6.47
C HIS A 616 -11.05 -17.54 -7.71
N VAL A 617 -11.53 -17.93 -8.90
CA VAL A 617 -11.21 -17.29 -10.17
C VAL A 617 -11.71 -15.85 -10.19
N ALA A 618 -12.96 -15.61 -9.77
CA ALA A 618 -13.53 -14.27 -9.73
C ALA A 618 -12.72 -13.32 -8.83
N ASP A 619 -12.29 -13.81 -7.66
CA ASP A 619 -11.49 -13.02 -6.73
C ASP A 619 -10.08 -12.74 -7.23
N ARG A 620 -9.35 -13.77 -7.66
CA ARG A 620 -7.98 -13.60 -8.17
C ARG A 620 -7.98 -12.67 -9.37
N PHE A 621 -8.98 -12.76 -10.24
CA PHE A 621 -9.11 -11.81 -11.33
C PHE A 621 -9.36 -10.37 -10.86
N ASN A 622 -10.16 -10.15 -9.83
CA ASN A 622 -10.30 -8.81 -9.23
C ASN A 622 -8.97 -8.30 -8.65
N GLN A 623 -8.18 -9.16 -8.00
CA GLN A 623 -6.85 -8.78 -7.50
C GLN A 623 -5.87 -8.44 -8.63
N VAL A 624 -5.87 -9.21 -9.73
CA VAL A 624 -5.04 -8.92 -10.91
C VAL A 624 -5.39 -7.56 -11.51
N LYS A 625 -6.68 -7.25 -11.69
CA LYS A 625 -7.12 -5.95 -12.23
C LYS A 625 -6.70 -4.79 -11.32
N ASP A 626 -6.94 -4.91 -10.02
CA ASP A 626 -6.63 -3.85 -9.04
C ASP A 626 -5.12 -3.59 -8.97
N ASN A 627 -4.32 -4.65 -8.83
CA ASN A 627 -2.86 -4.53 -8.77
C ASN A 627 -2.25 -4.01 -10.09
N TRP A 628 -2.75 -4.44 -11.25
CA TRP A 628 -2.23 -3.97 -12.54
C TRP A 628 -2.55 -2.51 -12.80
N GLY A 629 -3.70 -2.01 -12.33
CA GLY A 629 -4.05 -0.58 -12.43
C GLY A 629 -2.99 0.35 -11.83
N PHE A 630 -2.22 -0.11 -10.84
CA PHE A 630 -1.11 0.64 -10.23
C PHE A 630 0.25 0.46 -10.92
N LEU A 631 0.43 -0.59 -11.74
CA LEU A 631 1.73 -0.98 -12.30
C LEU A 631 1.88 -0.68 -13.79
N VAL A 632 0.77 -0.40 -14.49
CA VAL A 632 0.74 -0.25 -15.94
C VAL A 632 1.68 0.85 -16.45
N GLU A 633 1.77 2.00 -15.77
CA GLU A 633 2.62 3.11 -16.19
C GLU A 633 4.11 2.84 -15.89
N GLU A 634 4.40 2.26 -14.73
CA GLU A 634 5.77 2.17 -14.22
C GLU A 634 6.55 0.96 -14.72
N HIS A 635 5.86 0.01 -15.38
CA HIS A 635 6.46 -1.13 -16.09
C HIS A 635 7.40 -1.99 -15.21
N THR A 636 7.06 -2.14 -13.94
CA THR A 636 7.89 -2.89 -12.97
C THR A 636 7.77 -4.39 -13.18
N ALA A 637 8.91 -5.09 -13.30
CA ALA A 637 8.97 -6.54 -13.54
C ALA A 637 9.81 -7.33 -12.51
N SER A 638 10.23 -6.69 -11.41
CA SER A 638 11.04 -7.34 -10.37
C SER A 638 10.18 -7.76 -9.18
N LYS A 639 10.25 -9.04 -8.78
CA LYS A 639 9.60 -9.55 -7.55
C LYS A 639 10.26 -9.02 -6.26
N ARG A 640 11.34 -8.25 -6.38
CA ARG A 640 11.86 -7.45 -5.25
C ARG A 640 11.02 -6.20 -4.97
N ALA A 641 10.13 -5.81 -5.90
CA ALA A 641 9.09 -4.82 -5.66
C ALA A 641 7.84 -5.56 -5.14
N GLY A 642 7.35 -5.18 -3.95
CA GLY A 642 6.27 -5.90 -3.25
C GLY A 642 4.97 -6.02 -4.06
N LEU A 643 4.56 -4.95 -4.75
CA LEU A 643 3.32 -4.93 -5.52
C LEU A 643 3.41 -5.85 -6.75
N TYR A 644 4.56 -5.87 -7.44
CA TYR A 644 4.74 -6.80 -8.55
C TYR A 644 4.81 -8.26 -8.07
N ALA A 645 5.42 -8.53 -6.91
CA ALA A 645 5.42 -9.86 -6.33
C ALA A 645 3.99 -10.37 -6.05
N ARG A 646 3.11 -9.48 -5.55
CA ARG A 646 1.69 -9.76 -5.35
C ARG A 646 0.94 -9.99 -6.66
N LEU A 647 1.06 -9.07 -7.64
CA LEU A 647 0.45 -9.24 -8.97
C LEU A 647 0.87 -10.58 -9.62
N PHE A 648 2.16 -10.91 -9.56
CA PHE A 648 2.67 -12.16 -10.07
C PHE A 648 2.02 -13.36 -9.37
N ALA A 649 1.93 -13.32 -8.04
CA ALA A 649 1.30 -14.40 -7.27
C ALA A 649 -0.19 -14.55 -7.63
N ASP A 650 -0.95 -13.45 -7.67
CA ASP A 650 -2.38 -13.48 -8.00
C ASP A 650 -2.65 -13.99 -9.43
N ALA A 651 -1.88 -13.52 -10.42
CA ALA A 651 -2.04 -13.94 -11.82
C ALA A 651 -1.63 -15.40 -12.05
N THR A 652 -0.55 -15.85 -11.40
CA THR A 652 -0.15 -17.26 -11.48
C THR A 652 -1.13 -18.18 -10.77
N ASP A 653 -1.72 -17.75 -9.65
CA ASP A 653 -2.73 -18.52 -8.94
C ASP A 653 -4.05 -18.61 -9.74
N LEU A 654 -4.48 -17.50 -10.35
CA LEU A 654 -5.59 -17.47 -11.30
C LEU A 654 -5.41 -18.49 -12.42
N LEU A 655 -4.30 -18.42 -13.15
CA LEU A 655 -4.03 -19.27 -14.32
C LEU A 655 -3.63 -20.71 -13.95
N ARG A 656 -3.31 -20.99 -12.68
CA ARG A 656 -3.17 -22.36 -12.17
C ARG A 656 -4.52 -23.05 -12.04
N VAL A 657 -5.56 -22.30 -11.67
CA VAL A 657 -6.92 -22.84 -11.48
C VAL A 657 -7.73 -22.81 -12.77
N ASP A 658 -7.66 -21.71 -13.52
CA ASP A 658 -8.27 -21.55 -14.84
C ASP A 658 -7.22 -21.11 -15.88
N PRO A 659 -6.43 -22.06 -16.42
CA PRO A 659 -5.39 -21.77 -17.40
C PRO A 659 -5.92 -21.19 -18.73
N ASP A 660 -7.22 -21.34 -19.00
CA ASP A 660 -7.87 -20.83 -20.21
C ASP A 660 -8.60 -19.50 -19.98
N HIS A 661 -8.49 -18.90 -18.79
CA HIS A 661 -9.10 -17.61 -18.45
C HIS A 661 -8.61 -16.50 -19.41
N VAL A 662 -9.47 -16.10 -20.35
CA VAL A 662 -9.11 -15.27 -21.51
C VAL A 662 -8.53 -13.93 -21.09
N GLU A 663 -9.23 -13.21 -20.22
CA GLU A 663 -8.79 -11.89 -19.75
C GLU A 663 -7.52 -12.01 -18.89
N GLY A 664 -7.42 -13.08 -18.10
CA GLY A 664 -6.25 -13.32 -17.24
C GLY A 664 -4.98 -13.53 -18.07
N ARG A 665 -5.10 -14.29 -19.17
CA ARG A 665 -4.05 -14.45 -20.16
C ARG A 665 -3.71 -13.15 -20.90
N ALA A 666 -4.70 -12.31 -21.18
CA ALA A 666 -4.47 -11.01 -21.80
C ALA A 666 -3.64 -10.09 -20.89
N TYR A 667 -4.02 -9.96 -19.60
CA TYR A 667 -3.20 -9.24 -18.61
C TYR A 667 -1.80 -9.84 -18.51
N TRP A 668 -1.68 -11.17 -18.45
CA TRP A 668 -0.37 -11.82 -18.34
C TRP A 668 0.54 -11.55 -19.55
N ALA A 669 -0.02 -11.52 -20.76
CA ALA A 669 0.70 -11.20 -21.99
C ALA A 669 1.14 -9.73 -22.06
N ASP A 670 0.33 -8.82 -21.53
CA ASP A 670 0.67 -7.40 -21.40
C ASP A 670 1.84 -7.21 -20.42
N ILE A 671 1.72 -7.79 -19.21
CA ILE A 671 2.74 -7.74 -18.14
C ILE A 671 4.10 -8.29 -18.61
N ASN A 672 4.11 -9.35 -19.42
CA ASN A 672 5.34 -10.01 -19.86
C ASN A 672 5.88 -9.48 -21.20
N TYR A 673 5.22 -8.50 -21.83
CA TYR A 673 5.53 -7.98 -23.16
C TYR A 673 5.73 -9.06 -24.23
N ARG A 674 4.89 -10.09 -24.22
CA ARG A 674 4.89 -11.14 -25.25
C ARG A 674 3.54 -11.19 -25.93
N PRO A 675 3.36 -10.41 -27.01
CA PRO A 675 2.14 -10.45 -27.81
C PRO A 675 1.80 -11.86 -28.32
N GLU A 676 2.78 -12.74 -28.49
CA GLU A 676 2.55 -14.14 -28.89
C GLU A 676 1.76 -14.95 -27.85
N ASN A 677 1.72 -14.47 -26.60
CA ASN A 677 0.95 -15.09 -25.52
C ASN A 677 -0.49 -14.57 -25.44
N LEU A 678 -0.84 -13.50 -26.17
CA LEU A 678 -2.20 -12.99 -26.21
C LEU A 678 -3.16 -14.10 -26.68
N PRO A 679 -4.37 -14.17 -26.10
CA PRO A 679 -5.41 -15.04 -26.63
C PRO A 679 -5.63 -14.76 -28.13
N PRO A 680 -5.81 -15.80 -28.97
CA PRO A 680 -6.01 -15.61 -30.40
C PRO A 680 -7.28 -14.78 -30.64
N VAL A 681 -7.15 -13.73 -31.45
CA VAL A 681 -8.27 -12.87 -31.86
C VAL A 681 -8.71 -13.26 -33.26
N THR A 682 -9.99 -13.61 -33.41
CA THR A 682 -10.58 -13.83 -34.74
C THR A 682 -10.81 -12.48 -35.42
N LEU A 683 -10.03 -12.19 -36.45
CA LEU A 683 -10.22 -10.99 -37.27
C LEU A 683 -11.47 -11.15 -38.16
N PRO A 684 -12.23 -10.07 -38.40
CA PRO A 684 -13.35 -10.09 -39.34
C PRO A 684 -12.85 -10.40 -40.76
N PRO A 685 -13.66 -11.10 -41.57
CA PRO A 685 -13.28 -11.46 -42.94
C PRO A 685 -13.24 -10.21 -43.84
N VAL A 686 -12.21 -10.12 -44.67
CA VAL A 686 -12.05 -9.03 -45.64
C VAL A 686 -13.14 -9.14 -46.72
N PRO A 687 -13.96 -8.10 -46.94
CA PRO A 687 -14.97 -8.10 -48.00
C PRO A 687 -14.34 -8.28 -49.39
N ALA A 688 -15.06 -8.95 -50.30
CA ALA A 688 -14.60 -9.17 -51.66
C ALA A 688 -14.28 -7.84 -52.37
N GLY A 689 -13.10 -7.75 -53.00
CA GLY A 689 -12.64 -6.56 -53.71
C GLY A 689 -12.06 -5.44 -52.84
N VAL A 690 -12.06 -5.59 -51.50
CA VAL A 690 -11.44 -4.62 -50.59
C VAL A 690 -10.00 -5.02 -50.28
N PRO A 691 -9.01 -4.13 -50.44
CA PRO A 691 -7.65 -4.40 -49.99
C PRO A 691 -7.61 -4.67 -48.49
N ALA A 692 -6.94 -5.74 -48.15
CA ALA A 692 -6.94 -6.30 -46.82
C ALA A 692 -6.42 -5.28 -45.77
N TRP A 693 -5.31 -4.59 -46.07
CA TRP A 693 -4.75 -3.52 -45.22
C TRP A 693 -5.75 -2.40 -44.92
N ALA A 694 -6.56 -2.00 -45.90
CA ALA A 694 -7.52 -0.90 -45.75
C ALA A 694 -8.72 -1.33 -44.89
N HIS A 695 -9.17 -2.59 -45.06
CA HIS A 695 -10.20 -3.16 -44.20
C HIS A 695 -9.74 -3.20 -42.74
N TRP A 696 -8.55 -3.74 -42.46
CA TRP A 696 -8.07 -3.87 -41.09
C TRP A 696 -7.72 -2.53 -40.43
N GLN A 697 -7.30 -1.52 -41.20
CA GLN A 697 -7.15 -0.16 -40.68
C GLN A 697 -8.50 0.44 -40.20
N LEU A 698 -9.60 0.15 -40.91
CA LEU A 698 -10.94 0.56 -40.46
C LEU A 698 -11.41 -0.25 -39.24
N GLU A 699 -11.08 -1.54 -39.16
CA GLU A 699 -11.37 -2.34 -37.97
C GLU A 699 -10.61 -1.85 -36.74
N ASP A 700 -9.35 -1.42 -36.90
CA ASP A 700 -8.56 -0.81 -35.84
C ASP A 700 -9.21 0.51 -35.35
N LEU A 701 -9.62 1.38 -36.28
CA LEU A 701 -10.40 2.58 -35.92
C LEU A 701 -11.70 2.26 -35.18
N ARG A 702 -12.37 1.13 -35.47
CA ARG A 702 -13.54 0.68 -34.68
C ARG A 702 -13.17 0.29 -33.25
N GLN A 703 -11.97 -0.26 -33.02
CA GLN A 703 -11.49 -0.53 -31.67
C GLN A 703 -11.17 0.77 -30.92
N VAL A 704 -10.52 1.73 -31.59
CA VAL A 704 -10.31 3.08 -31.03
C VAL A 704 -11.64 3.73 -30.66
N ARG A 705 -12.66 3.62 -31.54
CA ARG A 705 -14.02 4.12 -31.26
C ARG A 705 -14.59 3.52 -29.99
N ARG A 706 -14.52 2.19 -29.89
CA ARG A 706 -15.03 1.45 -28.73
C ARG A 706 -14.34 1.89 -27.45
N PHE A 707 -13.02 2.09 -27.47
CA PHE A 707 -12.26 2.59 -26.33
C PHE A 707 -12.75 3.97 -25.89
N VAL A 708 -12.83 4.93 -26.81
CA VAL A 708 -13.26 6.30 -26.51
C VAL A 708 -14.73 6.34 -26.05
N GLU A 709 -15.64 5.64 -26.74
CA GLU A 709 -17.05 5.56 -26.33
C GLU A 709 -17.19 4.94 -24.94
N TRP A 710 -16.43 3.90 -24.62
CA TRP A 710 -16.45 3.29 -23.30
C TRP A 710 -16.04 4.29 -22.21
N TRP A 711 -14.94 5.03 -22.39
CA TRP A 711 -14.51 6.02 -21.39
C TRP A 711 -15.56 7.13 -21.20
N ILE A 712 -16.09 7.68 -22.29
CA ILE A 712 -17.12 8.72 -22.21
C ILE A 712 -18.39 8.20 -21.51
N ASP A 713 -18.87 7.02 -21.89
CA ASP A 713 -20.15 6.51 -21.39
C ASP A 713 -20.03 5.93 -19.98
N ARG A 714 -18.93 5.22 -19.71
CA ARG A 714 -18.75 4.40 -18.50
C ARG A 714 -17.92 5.05 -17.42
N ARG A 715 -17.10 6.06 -17.73
CA ARG A 715 -16.21 6.72 -16.76
C ARG A 715 -16.44 8.21 -16.64
N GLN A 716 -16.73 8.92 -17.73
CA GLN A 716 -16.91 10.36 -17.68
C GLN A 716 -18.20 10.74 -16.92
N VAL A 717 -18.07 11.53 -15.86
CA VAL A 717 -19.20 12.06 -15.09
C VAL A 717 -19.72 13.37 -15.71
N PRO A 718 -20.94 13.83 -15.40
CA PRO A 718 -21.59 14.91 -16.15
C PRO A 718 -20.80 16.23 -16.26
N TYR A 719 -19.87 16.47 -15.34
CA TYR A 719 -19.04 17.67 -15.35
C TYR A 719 -17.70 17.51 -16.09
N GLY A 720 -17.33 16.32 -16.56
CA GLY A 720 -16.18 16.13 -17.47
C GLY A 720 -15.04 15.22 -16.99
N ASP A 721 -14.96 14.92 -15.70
CA ASP A 721 -13.93 14.07 -15.08
C ASP A 721 -14.18 12.58 -15.41
N MET A 722 -13.13 11.78 -15.61
CA MET A 722 -13.16 10.36 -15.95
C MET A 722 -12.63 9.46 -14.82
N GLY A 723 -12.23 10.04 -13.71
CA GLY A 723 -11.84 9.37 -12.47
C GLY A 723 -10.35 9.06 -12.36
N GLY A 724 -9.53 9.45 -13.35
CA GLY A 724 -8.08 9.56 -13.15
C GLY A 724 -7.71 10.78 -12.29
N GLY A 725 -8.65 11.71 -12.13
CA GLY A 725 -8.35 13.06 -11.69
C GLY A 725 -8.08 13.94 -12.90
N LEU A 726 -8.43 15.22 -12.82
CA LEU A 726 -8.48 16.08 -14.00
C LEU A 726 -7.12 16.26 -14.71
N SER A 727 -6.01 16.10 -13.99
CA SER A 727 -4.66 16.12 -14.57
C SER A 727 -4.47 14.91 -15.49
N ASP A 728 -4.60 13.69 -14.97
CA ASP A 728 -4.49 12.44 -15.76
C ASP A 728 -5.57 12.31 -16.84
N ASP A 729 -6.80 12.75 -16.56
CA ASP A 729 -7.88 12.74 -17.55
C ASP A 729 -7.52 13.62 -18.76
N SER A 730 -6.82 14.74 -18.52
CA SER A 730 -6.36 15.60 -19.60
C SER A 730 -5.29 14.91 -20.44
N ASP A 731 -4.46 14.06 -19.83
CA ASP A 731 -3.48 13.23 -20.52
C ASP A 731 -4.17 12.15 -21.39
N LEU A 732 -5.15 11.44 -20.83
CA LEU A 732 -5.92 10.42 -21.53
C LEU A 732 -6.54 10.92 -22.85
N VAL A 733 -7.04 12.17 -22.87
CA VAL A 733 -7.73 12.72 -24.04
C VAL A 733 -6.81 13.35 -25.09
N GLN A 734 -5.49 13.43 -24.86
CA GLN A 734 -4.58 14.16 -25.75
C GLN A 734 -4.60 13.66 -27.22
N GLN A 735 -4.84 12.37 -27.42
CA GLN A 735 -4.88 11.77 -28.77
C GLN A 735 -6.27 11.81 -29.43
N TRP A 736 -7.32 12.18 -28.69
CA TRP A 736 -8.70 12.12 -29.16
C TRP A 736 -9.03 13.16 -30.25
N PRO A 737 -8.43 14.36 -30.28
CA PRO A 737 -8.64 15.29 -31.39
C PRO A 737 -8.28 14.69 -32.75
N GLY A 738 -7.16 13.96 -32.84
CA GLY A 738 -6.76 13.27 -34.07
C GLY A 738 -7.82 12.25 -34.52
N ALA A 739 -8.38 11.49 -33.58
CA ALA A 739 -9.46 10.54 -33.85
C ALA A 739 -10.73 11.25 -34.36
N ALA A 740 -11.15 12.35 -33.72
CA ALA A 740 -12.30 13.13 -34.15
C ALA A 740 -12.10 13.73 -35.56
N LEU A 741 -10.90 14.24 -35.87
CA LEU A 741 -10.56 14.76 -37.20
C LEU A 741 -10.58 13.69 -38.30
N MET A 742 -10.34 12.42 -37.94
CA MET A 742 -10.54 11.27 -38.83
C MET A 742 -12.03 10.87 -38.99
N GLY A 743 -12.97 11.59 -38.35
CA GLY A 743 -14.41 11.34 -38.42
C GLY A 743 -14.93 10.40 -37.33
N LEU A 744 -14.13 10.06 -36.32
CA LEU A 744 -14.53 9.19 -35.23
C LEU A 744 -15.41 9.95 -34.23
N ILE A 745 -16.73 9.77 -34.31
CA ILE A 745 -17.72 10.35 -33.36
C ILE A 745 -17.42 11.81 -32.92
N PRO A 746 -17.15 12.73 -33.87
CA PRO A 746 -16.52 14.02 -33.59
C PRO A 746 -17.28 14.84 -32.55
N ASP A 747 -18.61 14.90 -32.64
CA ASP A 747 -19.46 15.66 -31.70
C ASP A 747 -19.36 15.12 -30.26
N LYS A 748 -19.26 13.80 -30.10
CA LYS A 748 -19.17 13.15 -28.78
C LYS A 748 -17.81 13.41 -28.14
N ILE A 749 -16.73 13.33 -28.94
CA ILE A 749 -15.37 13.67 -28.48
C ILE A 749 -15.28 15.15 -28.12
N ALA A 750 -15.76 16.04 -28.98
CA ALA A 750 -15.75 17.48 -28.72
C ALA A 750 -16.54 17.83 -27.46
N GLY A 751 -17.74 17.25 -27.28
CA GLY A 751 -18.55 17.44 -26.07
C GLY A 751 -17.84 16.95 -24.79
N SER A 752 -17.23 15.76 -24.85
CA SER A 752 -16.45 15.19 -23.75
C SER A 752 -15.28 16.09 -23.35
N LEU A 753 -14.50 16.53 -24.34
CA LEU A 753 -13.32 17.35 -24.12
C LEU A 753 -13.67 18.76 -23.62
N ASN A 754 -14.75 19.34 -24.14
CA ASN A 754 -15.26 20.63 -23.67
C ASN A 754 -15.66 20.58 -22.19
N ALA A 755 -16.32 19.49 -21.76
CA ALA A 755 -16.67 19.28 -20.37
C ALA A 755 -15.43 19.16 -19.48
N LEU A 756 -14.45 18.35 -19.89
CA LEU A 756 -13.19 18.20 -19.15
C LEU A 756 -12.43 19.53 -19.02
N SER A 757 -12.25 20.25 -20.13
CA SER A 757 -11.60 21.57 -20.16
C SER A 757 -12.35 22.60 -19.32
N ASP A 758 -13.68 22.54 -19.22
CA ASP A 758 -14.44 23.40 -18.30
C ASP A 758 -14.31 22.95 -16.82
N ALA A 759 -14.18 21.64 -16.56
CA ALA A 759 -13.92 21.11 -15.21
C ALA A 759 -12.57 21.57 -14.64
N VAL A 760 -11.52 21.62 -15.47
CA VAL A 760 -10.18 22.12 -15.10
C VAL A 760 -10.28 23.52 -14.49
N TYR A 761 -10.99 24.42 -15.17
CA TYR A 761 -11.17 25.80 -14.70
C TYR A 761 -12.12 25.90 -13.50
N ARG A 762 -13.22 25.13 -13.51
CA ARG A 762 -14.20 25.09 -12.42
C ARG A 762 -13.56 24.67 -11.09
N ASN A 763 -12.57 23.78 -11.13
CA ASN A 763 -11.87 23.27 -9.95
C ASN A 763 -10.61 24.08 -9.59
N GLY A 764 -10.40 25.26 -10.20
CA GLY A 764 -9.30 26.16 -9.85
C GLY A 764 -7.92 25.61 -10.21
N MET A 765 -7.82 24.74 -11.22
CA MET A 765 -6.54 24.18 -11.66
C MET A 765 -5.65 25.18 -12.40
N MET A 766 -6.17 26.37 -12.74
CA MET A 766 -5.46 27.36 -13.53
C MET A 766 -5.22 28.66 -12.73
N THR A 767 -3.98 29.13 -12.71
CA THR A 767 -3.57 30.41 -12.11
C THR A 767 -2.72 31.20 -13.10
N GLY A 768 -3.21 32.36 -13.52
CA GLY A 768 -2.44 33.27 -14.38
C GLY A 768 -2.04 32.70 -15.74
N GLY A 769 -2.77 31.69 -16.26
CA GLY A 769 -2.49 31.03 -17.53
C GLY A 769 -1.64 29.75 -17.44
N LEU A 770 -1.14 29.37 -16.26
CA LEU A 770 -0.45 28.11 -16.00
C LEU A 770 -1.24 27.26 -14.99
N GLY A 771 -0.89 25.98 -14.86
CA GLY A 771 -1.41 25.11 -13.79
C GLY A 771 -1.15 25.70 -12.40
N THR A 772 -2.11 25.59 -11.47
CA THR A 772 -2.03 26.20 -10.14
C THR A 772 -0.92 25.60 -9.28
N ILE A 773 -0.72 24.28 -9.38
CA ILE A 773 0.37 23.57 -8.69
C ILE A 773 1.67 23.67 -9.50
N THR A 774 2.80 23.36 -8.85
CA THR A 774 4.12 23.40 -9.48
C THR A 774 4.60 21.99 -9.75
N THR A 775 4.76 21.64 -11.02
CA THR A 775 5.09 20.29 -11.48
C THR A 775 6.32 20.32 -12.39
N ASP A 776 6.89 19.16 -12.68
CA ASP A 776 7.96 19.10 -13.69
C ASP A 776 7.45 19.43 -15.10
N GLU A 777 8.38 19.57 -16.03
CA GLU A 777 8.11 20.03 -17.39
C GLU A 777 7.07 19.21 -18.17
N LEU A 778 6.93 17.91 -17.89
CA LEU A 778 5.94 17.05 -18.54
C LEU A 778 4.56 17.35 -17.97
N HIS A 779 4.42 17.19 -16.65
CA HIS A 779 3.16 17.35 -15.96
C HIS A 779 2.66 18.80 -15.94
N ALA A 780 3.51 19.80 -16.22
CA ALA A 780 3.06 21.18 -16.40
C ALA A 780 2.10 21.34 -17.60
N TYR A 781 2.23 20.47 -18.60
CA TYR A 781 1.34 20.41 -19.75
C TYR A 781 0.06 19.61 -19.45
N GLU A 782 0.17 18.54 -18.65
CA GLU A 782 -0.93 17.67 -18.20
C GLU A 782 -1.75 18.28 -17.05
N GLU A 783 -1.30 19.39 -16.46
CA GLU A 783 -2.11 20.16 -15.50
C GLU A 783 -3.10 21.10 -16.23
N GLY A 784 -3.79 20.57 -17.24
CA GLY A 784 -4.90 21.21 -17.95
C GLY A 784 -4.55 22.07 -19.18
N LEU A 785 -3.28 22.40 -19.41
CA LEU A 785 -2.86 23.21 -20.59
C LEU A 785 -3.15 22.50 -21.92
N ASN A 786 -2.89 21.20 -21.95
CA ASN A 786 -3.20 20.31 -23.07
C ASN A 786 -4.70 20.35 -23.45
N SER A 787 -5.60 20.43 -22.48
CA SER A 787 -7.05 20.40 -22.68
C SER A 787 -7.56 21.63 -23.46
N ASP A 788 -6.96 22.80 -23.24
CA ASP A 788 -7.34 24.02 -23.98
C ASP A 788 -6.85 23.98 -25.43
N ALA A 789 -5.64 23.46 -25.66
CA ALA A 789 -5.12 23.28 -27.00
C ALA A 789 -5.94 22.24 -27.79
N ALA A 790 -6.25 21.11 -27.16
CA ALA A 790 -7.12 20.08 -27.72
C ALA A 790 -8.55 20.60 -27.98
N ARG A 791 -9.05 21.53 -27.15
CA ARG A 791 -10.33 22.22 -27.36
C ARG A 791 -10.32 23.09 -28.60
N LEU A 792 -9.28 23.90 -28.79
CA LEU A 792 -9.14 24.72 -29.98
C LEU A 792 -9.01 23.88 -31.26
N TYR A 793 -8.34 22.72 -31.20
CA TYR A 793 -8.22 21.81 -32.35
C TYR A 793 -9.58 21.38 -32.93
N LEU A 794 -10.55 21.08 -32.07
CA LEU A 794 -11.88 20.61 -32.48
C LEU A 794 -12.91 21.73 -32.63
N ASN A 795 -12.66 22.88 -32.01
CA ASN A 795 -13.55 24.04 -32.01
C ASN A 795 -12.78 25.26 -32.54
N TRP A 796 -12.31 25.19 -33.78
CA TRP A 796 -11.43 26.21 -34.34
C TRP A 796 -12.04 27.62 -34.29
N GLY A 797 -11.34 28.55 -33.64
CA GLY A 797 -11.81 29.92 -33.46
C GLY A 797 -12.79 30.13 -32.30
N GLU A 798 -13.05 29.13 -31.45
CA GLU A 798 -13.86 29.30 -30.26
C GLU A 798 -13.25 30.36 -29.32
N PRO A 799 -13.96 31.47 -29.00
CA PRO A 799 -13.39 32.57 -28.21
C PRO A 799 -12.83 32.12 -26.87
N LYS A 800 -13.54 31.22 -26.17
CA LYS A 800 -13.12 30.70 -24.86
C LYS A 800 -11.76 29.99 -24.95
N ALA A 801 -11.57 29.11 -25.92
CA ALA A 801 -10.31 28.36 -26.08
C ALA A 801 -9.16 29.31 -26.46
N VAL A 802 -9.42 30.25 -27.39
CA VAL A 802 -8.43 31.25 -27.82
C VAL A 802 -7.99 32.14 -26.64
N GLU A 803 -8.92 32.64 -25.83
CA GLU A 803 -8.63 33.48 -24.66
C GLU A 803 -7.75 32.75 -23.63
N ARG A 804 -8.06 31.47 -23.36
CA ARG A 804 -7.29 30.63 -22.44
C ARG A 804 -5.87 30.40 -22.95
N ILE A 805 -5.71 30.06 -24.23
CA ILE A 805 -4.40 29.88 -24.85
C ILE A 805 -3.60 31.20 -24.90
N MET A 806 -4.25 32.34 -25.11
CA MET A 806 -3.61 33.66 -25.00
C MET A 806 -3.08 33.91 -23.59
N ALA A 807 -3.84 33.52 -22.55
CA ALA A 807 -3.39 33.61 -21.17
C ALA A 807 -2.16 32.71 -20.93
N THR A 808 -2.18 31.45 -21.38
CA THR A 808 -1.03 30.54 -21.30
C THR A 808 0.18 31.06 -22.04
N THR A 809 0.01 31.56 -23.27
CA THR A 809 1.09 32.14 -24.08
C THR A 809 1.74 33.32 -23.39
N ARG A 810 0.94 34.21 -22.78
CA ARG A 810 1.46 35.32 -21.96
C ARG A 810 2.22 34.81 -20.75
N ALA A 811 1.69 33.81 -20.05
CA ALA A 811 2.29 33.28 -18.84
C ALA A 811 3.64 32.60 -19.11
N LEU A 812 3.75 31.86 -20.22
CA LEU A 812 4.99 31.21 -20.65
C LEU A 812 6.14 32.19 -20.91
N GLN A 813 5.88 33.48 -21.11
CA GLN A 813 6.94 34.50 -21.18
C GLN A 813 7.69 34.70 -19.84
N SER A 814 7.17 34.17 -18.73
CA SER A 814 7.86 34.14 -17.44
C SER A 814 8.72 32.87 -17.23
N VAL A 815 8.49 31.84 -18.05
CA VAL A 815 9.21 30.55 -18.03
C VAL A 815 10.27 30.53 -19.13
N ILE A 816 9.93 31.00 -20.34
CA ILE A 816 10.80 31.08 -21.51
C ILE A 816 11.44 32.46 -21.55
N LEU A 817 12.71 32.53 -21.16
CA LEU A 817 13.44 33.77 -20.99
C LEU A 817 14.58 33.90 -22.01
N ARG A 818 15.01 35.13 -22.28
CA ARG A 818 16.20 35.40 -23.09
C ARG A 818 17.44 35.20 -22.23
N ASN A 819 18.38 34.37 -22.70
CA ASN A 819 19.70 34.23 -22.09
C ASN A 819 20.60 35.43 -22.46
N PRO A 820 21.82 35.55 -21.89
CA PRO A 820 22.75 36.65 -22.21
C PRO A 820 23.18 36.73 -23.68
N ALA A 821 23.04 35.64 -24.46
CA ALA A 821 23.31 35.62 -25.90
C ALA A 821 22.09 36.05 -26.75
N GLY A 822 20.95 36.36 -26.12
CA GLY A 822 19.71 36.77 -26.78
C GLY A 822 18.77 35.64 -27.21
N HIS A 823 19.17 34.37 -27.00
CA HIS A 823 18.37 33.18 -27.35
C HIS A 823 17.30 32.91 -26.29
N LEU A 824 16.12 32.42 -26.73
CA LEU A 824 15.05 32.00 -25.83
C LEU A 824 15.28 30.57 -25.34
N HIS A 825 15.21 30.38 -24.02
CA HIS A 825 15.32 29.08 -23.37
C HIS A 825 14.30 28.95 -22.24
N PHE A 826 13.89 27.72 -21.95
CA PHE A 826 13.18 27.43 -20.71
C PHE A 826 14.13 27.68 -19.53
N ALA A 827 13.76 28.61 -18.66
CA ALA A 827 14.54 29.00 -17.49
C ALA A 827 14.29 28.10 -16.28
N SER A 828 13.38 27.13 -16.40
CA SER A 828 13.03 26.19 -15.35
C SER A 828 12.37 24.94 -15.94
N SER A 829 12.67 23.78 -15.36
CA SER A 829 11.97 22.52 -15.56
C SER A 829 11.03 22.17 -14.39
N TRP A 830 10.75 23.12 -13.48
CA TRP A 830 9.84 22.93 -12.35
C TRP A 830 9.07 24.23 -12.07
N TYR A 831 7.85 24.30 -12.60
CA TYR A 831 7.08 25.54 -12.61
C TYR A 831 5.57 25.32 -12.54
N GLY A 832 4.87 26.40 -12.21
CA GLY A 832 3.43 26.54 -12.18
C GLY A 832 3.03 28.01 -12.04
N GLY A 833 1.74 28.28 -12.01
CA GLY A 833 1.17 29.62 -11.92
C GLY A 833 1.44 30.32 -10.58
N ARG A 834 1.71 29.56 -9.50
CA ARG A 834 2.07 30.12 -8.19
C ARG A 834 3.57 30.27 -7.96
N LYS A 835 4.39 29.39 -8.54
CA LYS A 835 5.82 29.32 -8.26
C LYS A 835 6.59 28.81 -9.48
N ILE A 836 7.79 29.35 -9.68
CA ILE A 836 8.77 28.88 -10.68
C ILE A 836 10.09 28.74 -9.93
N TYR A 837 10.61 27.53 -9.82
CA TYR A 837 11.91 27.27 -9.20
C TYR A 837 13.02 27.48 -10.22
N ARG A 838 14.07 28.22 -9.85
CA ARG A 838 15.18 28.59 -10.76
C ARG A 838 16.54 28.23 -10.21
N ASP A 839 16.59 27.44 -9.15
CA ASP A 839 17.83 26.91 -8.62
C ASP A 839 18.50 26.05 -9.70
N ASP A 840 19.84 26.04 -9.73
CA ASP A 840 20.65 25.52 -10.84
C ASP A 840 20.27 24.09 -11.29
N ALA A 841 19.87 23.22 -10.36
CA ALA A 841 19.48 21.84 -10.65
C ALA A 841 18.24 21.71 -11.57
N TRP A 842 17.38 22.74 -11.60
CA TRP A 842 16.16 22.77 -12.42
C TRP A 842 16.19 23.85 -13.50
N ALA A 843 17.26 24.65 -13.58
CA ALA A 843 17.38 25.77 -14.52
C ALA A 843 17.86 25.34 -15.93
N TRP A 844 17.31 24.25 -16.47
CA TRP A 844 17.69 23.72 -17.78
C TRP A 844 16.50 23.16 -18.56
N GLN A 845 16.67 23.08 -19.87
CA GLN A 845 15.63 22.66 -20.81
C GLN A 845 15.68 21.16 -21.10
N LYS A 846 14.52 20.51 -21.09
CA LYS A 846 14.35 19.09 -21.37
C LYS A 846 13.46 18.85 -22.60
N PRO A 847 13.50 17.65 -23.22
CA PRO A 847 12.65 17.34 -24.38
C PRO A 847 11.15 17.58 -24.15
N TYR A 848 10.63 17.21 -22.97
CA TYR A 848 9.22 17.41 -22.65
C TYR A 848 8.83 18.87 -22.39
N ALA A 849 9.78 19.78 -22.15
CA ALA A 849 9.48 21.20 -21.96
C ALA A 849 8.79 21.85 -23.17
N PHE A 850 8.92 21.27 -24.36
CA PHE A 850 8.29 21.80 -25.57
C PHE A 850 6.80 21.49 -25.70
N SER A 851 6.26 20.55 -24.92
CA SER A 851 4.84 20.17 -24.98
C SER A 851 3.90 21.36 -24.73
N VAL A 852 4.24 22.24 -23.78
CA VAL A 852 3.47 23.46 -23.47
C VAL A 852 3.42 24.49 -24.60
N LEU A 853 4.24 24.34 -25.65
CA LEU A 853 4.16 25.17 -26.85
C LEU A 853 3.04 24.75 -27.81
N HIS A 854 2.32 23.66 -27.52
CA HIS A 854 1.17 23.23 -28.31
C HIS A 854 0.13 24.35 -28.49
N GLY A 855 -0.38 24.92 -27.40
CA GLY A 855 -1.32 26.06 -27.45
C GLY A 855 -0.75 27.29 -28.19
N PRO A 856 0.44 27.82 -27.81
CA PRO A 856 1.09 28.93 -28.51
C PRO A 856 1.26 28.69 -30.02
N THR A 857 1.57 27.47 -30.44
CA THR A 857 1.70 27.12 -31.86
C THR A 857 0.35 27.22 -32.59
N LEU A 858 -0.73 26.72 -31.98
CA LEU A 858 -2.08 26.87 -32.52
C LEU A 858 -2.52 28.34 -32.57
N LEU A 859 -2.19 29.13 -31.56
CA LEU A 859 -2.49 30.57 -31.54
C LEU A 859 -1.73 31.32 -32.64
N GLY A 860 -0.49 30.94 -32.90
CA GLY A 860 0.27 31.44 -34.06
C GLY A 860 -0.48 31.14 -35.36
N LEU A 861 -0.79 29.86 -35.60
CA LEU A 861 -1.53 29.43 -36.80
C LEU A 861 -2.89 30.13 -36.96
N TYR A 862 -3.61 30.38 -35.86
CA TYR A 862 -4.88 31.08 -35.87
C TYR A 862 -4.77 32.56 -36.32
N ASN A 863 -3.66 33.23 -36.01
CA ASN A 863 -3.46 34.65 -36.32
C ASN A 863 -2.82 34.91 -37.70
N GLY A 864 -2.43 33.87 -38.44
CA GLY A 864 -1.68 33.97 -39.71
C GLY A 864 -0.19 34.18 -39.49
#